data_AF-A0A938DES7-F1
#
_entry.id   AF-A0A938DES7-F1
#
_cell.length_a   1.000
_cell.length_b   1.000
_cell.length_c   1.000
_cell.angle_alpha   90.00
_cell.angle_beta   90.00
_cell.angle_gamma   90.00
#
_symmetry.space_group_name_H-M   'P 1'
#
loop_
_entity.id
_entity.type
_entity.pdbx_description
1 polymer ?
#
loop_
_entity_poly.entity_id
_entity_poly.type
_entity_poly.pdbx_seq_one_letter_code
_entity_poly.pdbx_strand_id
1 'polypeptide(L)'
;MANNKVITADEAIALIRDNDVVTTTGFVQSCIPEALHAALEKRFVETQHPRDLTLIMTAGAGDSKGLGTGRFYHEGLLRRVIAANFGRMPKVAQAAQENKICGYNLPQGVISQLYRACASGQPGLFSKVGLYTYVDPRFGGGKVNERTKEDMVKYHNIMGEEWLFYIATKIDVAFIRGTSADPSGNISMEREALVLDNLAQAMAAHNNGGLVIAQVERIVEEGSIKPKDVHVPGILVSAVVVADPPEMHRMNYGVIHNPALSGEIRVPVEKLAKMPLDERKVIARRASFELPPNGVVNLGVGAPEGIAAIANEEKMTPYITLTTEAGAIGGVLAAGSSFGAAINADAIIQQNQQFDFYDGGGLDMTCLGMAECDLQGNVNTSKFGGRLNGCGGFINISQNARLVVYAGTFTNGGLRVEIADGKVNILQEGRNKKFLNAVEQITFSGKFALKRKQPVYYVTERCVFKLVDKGLELIEVAPGIDIDRDILAHMDFKPIVEHPELMDKRIFIDEPMGLLADLINLNMSDRVTYDADRNILFVNLEGWHARTKKDIDDLRKTLIEASEKVGKRVNSVVNHDGWKINEALYDDYAEMIDYMSQHYYLTTTRYATSAFARLKMKEALSKRGLQPHVFERREAAETFLEVVSKEEEKAPA
;
A
#
# COMPACT_ATOMS: atom_id res chain seq x y z
N MET A 1 20.79 19.94 -38.08
CA MET A 1 21.87 19.91 -37.07
C MET A 1 21.47 18.89 -36.03
N ALA A 2 22.37 18.02 -35.57
CA ALA A 2 22.07 17.11 -34.46
C ALA A 2 21.67 17.93 -33.24
N ASN A 3 20.56 17.59 -32.60
CA ASN A 3 19.97 18.37 -31.51
C ASN A 3 20.69 17.99 -30.21
N ASN A 4 21.77 18.69 -29.86
CA ASN A 4 22.50 18.43 -28.60
C ASN A 4 21.90 19.25 -27.45
N LYS A 5 21.38 18.56 -26.43
CA LYS A 5 20.72 19.15 -25.25
C LYS A 5 21.57 19.13 -23.99
N VAL A 6 22.81 18.67 -24.08
CA VAL A 6 23.70 18.55 -22.91
C VAL A 6 24.27 19.92 -22.56
N ILE A 7 23.99 20.39 -21.34
CA ILE A 7 24.46 21.67 -20.81
C ILE A 7 24.91 21.51 -19.35
N THR A 8 25.58 22.52 -18.81
CA THR A 8 25.98 22.54 -17.40
C THR A 8 24.80 22.81 -16.47
N ALA A 9 24.93 22.45 -15.19
CA ALA A 9 23.90 22.73 -14.18
C ALA A 9 23.65 24.25 -14.03
N ASP A 10 24.71 25.07 -14.04
CA ASP A 10 24.61 26.52 -13.92
C ASP A 10 23.85 27.13 -15.12
N GLU A 11 24.11 26.68 -16.35
CA GLU A 11 23.35 27.10 -17.54
C GLU A 11 21.88 26.67 -17.47
N ALA A 12 21.61 25.44 -17.03
CA ALA A 12 20.24 24.92 -16.92
C ALA A 12 19.41 25.71 -15.90
N ILE A 13 19.98 25.94 -14.71
CA ILE A 13 19.30 26.67 -13.64
C ILE A 13 19.13 28.14 -13.99
N ALA A 14 20.01 28.75 -14.79
CA ALA A 14 19.89 30.15 -15.23
C ALA A 14 18.57 30.44 -15.99
N LEU A 15 17.97 29.43 -16.61
CA LEU A 15 16.72 29.53 -17.36
C LEU A 15 15.48 29.77 -16.47
N ILE A 16 15.58 29.44 -15.18
CA ILE A 16 14.49 29.55 -14.21
C ILE A 16 14.29 31.02 -13.84
N ARG A 17 13.02 31.46 -13.81
CA ARG A 17 12.60 32.84 -13.62
C ARG A 17 11.84 33.01 -12.30
N ASP A 18 11.71 34.26 -11.90
CA ASP A 18 10.86 34.62 -10.76
C ASP A 18 9.41 34.17 -11.02
N ASN A 19 8.74 33.66 -9.99
CA ASN A 19 7.37 33.16 -9.99
C ASN A 19 7.12 31.82 -10.72
N ASP A 20 8.15 31.16 -11.26
CA ASP A 20 7.98 29.85 -11.91
C ASP A 20 7.38 28.81 -10.94
N VAL A 21 6.52 27.94 -11.48
CA VAL A 21 6.04 26.73 -10.82
C VAL A 21 7.00 25.58 -11.12
N VAL A 22 7.72 25.14 -10.08
CA VAL A 22 8.74 24.11 -10.17
C VAL A 22 8.22 22.80 -9.55
N THR A 23 8.34 21.70 -10.28
CA THR A 23 8.23 20.34 -9.74
C THR A 23 9.56 19.63 -9.81
N THR A 24 9.80 18.68 -8.89
CA THR A 24 10.99 17.84 -8.94
C THR A 24 10.66 16.39 -8.59
N THR A 25 11.33 15.44 -9.24
CA THR A 25 11.25 14.03 -8.86
C THR A 25 11.99 13.77 -7.54
N GLY A 26 11.59 12.72 -6.83
CA GLY A 26 12.25 12.25 -5.63
C GLY A 26 11.26 11.59 -4.68
N PHE A 27 11.72 10.56 -3.98
CA PHE A 27 10.92 9.84 -3.00
C PHE A 27 11.76 9.55 -1.77
N VAL A 28 11.43 10.19 -0.65
CA VAL A 28 12.10 10.02 0.64
C VAL A 28 13.59 10.37 0.56
N GLN A 29 14.50 9.46 0.23
CA GLN A 29 15.92 9.76 -0.01
C GLN A 29 16.42 9.25 -1.36
N SER A 30 15.53 8.74 -2.22
CA SER A 30 15.83 8.07 -3.48
C SER A 30 15.43 8.92 -4.67
N CYS A 31 16.14 8.74 -5.78
CA CYS A 31 15.82 9.33 -7.09
C CYS A 31 15.72 10.87 -7.07
N ILE A 32 16.57 11.53 -6.28
CA ILE A 32 16.62 13.00 -6.13
C ILE A 32 17.65 13.57 -7.13
N PRO A 33 17.32 14.60 -7.93
CA PRO A 33 18.27 15.29 -8.78
C PRO A 33 19.07 16.33 -7.97
N GLU A 34 19.95 15.84 -7.09
CA GLU A 34 20.66 16.65 -6.09
C GLU A 34 21.55 17.75 -6.70
N ALA A 35 22.16 17.52 -7.87
CA ALA A 35 23.00 18.53 -8.53
C ALA A 35 22.16 19.73 -8.98
N LEU A 36 20.95 19.50 -9.50
CA LEU A 36 20.04 20.59 -9.88
C LEU A 36 19.55 21.37 -8.65
N HIS A 37 19.24 20.66 -7.56
CA HIS A 37 18.83 21.29 -6.30
C HIS A 37 19.96 22.17 -5.73
N ALA A 38 21.19 21.66 -5.72
CA ALA A 38 22.37 22.39 -5.27
C ALA A 38 22.69 23.60 -6.14
N ALA A 39 22.58 23.48 -7.47
CA ALA A 39 22.81 24.59 -8.40
C ALA A 39 21.76 25.70 -8.25
N LEU A 40 20.48 25.35 -8.06
CA LEU A 40 19.42 26.33 -7.77
C LEU A 40 19.68 27.09 -6.47
N GLU A 41 20.01 26.37 -5.40
CA GLU A 41 20.36 26.97 -4.12
C GLU A 41 21.57 27.91 -4.24
N LYS A 42 22.66 27.44 -4.89
CA LYS A 42 23.86 28.24 -5.14
C LYS A 42 23.51 29.54 -5.86
N ARG A 43 22.78 29.46 -6.98
CA ARG A 43 22.35 30.64 -7.75
C ARG A 43 21.55 31.61 -6.89
N PHE A 44 20.60 31.12 -6.08
CA PHE A 44 19.81 31.97 -5.21
C PHE A 44 20.67 32.67 -4.16
N VAL A 45 21.57 31.95 -3.49
CA VAL A 45 22.46 32.53 -2.48
C VAL A 45 23.35 33.61 -3.09
N GLU A 46 23.90 33.38 -4.28
CA GLU A 46 24.80 34.31 -4.96
C GLU A 46 24.08 35.54 -5.55
N THR A 47 22.86 35.38 -6.06
CA THR A 47 22.19 36.40 -6.88
C THR A 47 20.89 36.94 -6.29
N GLN A 48 20.34 36.28 -5.27
CA GLN A 48 18.99 36.50 -4.73
C GLN A 48 17.87 36.28 -5.75
N HIS A 49 18.14 35.53 -6.82
CA HIS A 49 17.18 35.12 -7.85
C HIS A 49 17.36 33.62 -8.19
N PRO A 50 16.30 32.92 -8.62
CA PRO A 50 14.93 33.40 -8.81
C PRO A 50 14.16 33.59 -7.50
N ARG A 51 13.11 34.40 -7.52
CA ARG A 51 12.25 34.70 -6.37
C ARG A 51 10.84 34.18 -6.53
N ASP A 52 10.16 34.00 -5.40
CA ASP A 52 8.73 33.76 -5.31
C ASP A 52 8.23 32.52 -6.07
N LEU A 53 9.05 31.47 -6.14
CA LEU A 53 8.70 30.21 -6.79
C LEU A 53 7.51 29.52 -6.10
N THR A 54 6.75 28.75 -6.87
CA THR A 54 5.86 27.71 -6.34
C THR A 54 6.54 26.36 -6.46
N LEU A 55 6.71 25.64 -5.34
CA LEU A 55 7.23 24.28 -5.35
C LEU A 55 6.08 23.26 -5.27
N ILE A 56 6.00 22.31 -6.21
CA ILE A 56 5.04 21.19 -6.20
C ILE A 56 5.76 19.88 -5.96
N MET A 57 5.42 19.19 -4.87
CA MET A 57 6.07 17.97 -4.41
C MET A 57 5.11 16.80 -4.21
N THR A 58 5.24 15.79 -5.07
CA THR A 58 4.50 14.54 -4.90
C THR A 58 4.86 13.88 -3.59
N ALA A 59 6.11 13.48 -3.41
CA ALA A 59 6.60 12.90 -2.18
C ALA A 59 7.59 13.85 -1.49
N GLY A 60 7.70 13.75 -0.17
CA GLY A 60 8.76 14.46 0.55
C GLY A 60 10.11 13.83 0.18
N ALA A 61 11.08 14.63 -0.26
CA ALA A 61 12.38 14.15 -0.73
C ALA A 61 13.52 14.93 -0.08
N GLY A 62 14.33 14.28 0.74
CA GLY A 62 15.38 14.90 1.53
C GLY A 62 15.82 14.06 2.73
N ASP A 63 16.94 14.45 3.32
CA ASP A 63 17.55 13.78 4.48
C ASP A 63 17.06 14.34 5.83
N SER A 64 16.12 15.30 5.79
CA SER A 64 15.64 16.09 6.93
C SER A 64 16.73 16.96 7.60
N LYS A 65 17.92 17.10 7.01
CA LYS A 65 19.06 17.89 7.54
C LYS A 65 19.50 19.02 6.61
N GLY A 66 19.14 18.97 5.33
CA GLY A 66 19.35 20.07 4.38
C GLY A 66 19.47 19.65 2.92
N LEU A 67 19.67 18.36 2.62
CA LEU A 67 19.76 17.86 1.26
C LEU A 67 18.38 17.73 0.59
N GLY A 68 18.39 17.61 -0.74
CA GLY A 68 17.19 17.46 -1.55
C GLY A 68 16.31 18.71 -1.48
N THR A 69 15.02 18.52 -1.22
CA THR A 69 14.05 19.64 -1.12
C THR A 69 14.33 20.59 0.04
N GLY A 70 15.17 20.19 1.01
CA GLY A 70 15.67 21.09 2.05
C GLY A 70 16.43 22.31 1.51
N ARG A 71 16.98 22.22 0.30
CA ARG A 71 17.70 23.30 -0.40
C ARG A 71 16.80 24.36 -1.01
N PHE A 72 15.50 24.08 -1.15
CA PHE A 72 14.54 24.99 -1.75
C PHE A 72 14.06 26.08 -0.79
N TYR A 73 14.58 26.17 0.44
CA TYR A 73 14.16 27.23 1.36
C TYR A 73 15.27 28.21 1.72
N HIS A 74 15.10 29.41 1.17
CA HIS A 74 15.72 30.66 1.60
C HIS A 74 14.64 31.74 1.61
N GLU A 75 14.75 32.78 2.45
CA GLU A 75 13.74 33.85 2.48
C GLU A 75 13.68 34.56 1.12
N GLY A 76 12.49 34.59 0.51
CA GLY A 76 12.25 35.15 -0.82
C GLY A 76 12.36 34.16 -1.99
N LEU A 77 12.92 32.96 -1.79
CA LEU A 77 13.01 31.93 -2.84
C LEU A 77 11.64 31.31 -3.12
N LEU A 78 10.91 30.89 -2.08
CA LEU A 78 9.56 30.32 -2.22
C LEU A 78 8.51 31.33 -1.80
N ARG A 79 7.45 31.41 -2.60
CA ARG A 79 6.18 32.05 -2.22
C ARG A 79 5.14 31.03 -1.79
N ARG A 80 5.15 29.83 -2.38
CA ARG A 80 4.15 28.79 -2.17
C ARG A 80 4.75 27.39 -2.25
N VAL A 81 4.22 26.47 -1.45
CA VAL A 81 4.49 25.03 -1.54
C VAL A 81 3.19 24.23 -1.60
N ILE A 82 3.13 23.26 -2.49
CA ILE A 82 2.06 22.25 -2.60
C ILE A 82 2.76 20.90 -2.45
N ALA A 83 2.56 20.20 -1.34
CA ALA A 83 3.32 18.99 -1.05
C ALA A 83 2.49 17.94 -0.36
N ALA A 84 2.74 16.65 -0.62
CA ALA A 84 2.11 15.60 0.19
C ALA A 84 2.79 15.37 1.53
N ASN A 85 4.10 15.58 1.63
CA ASN A 85 4.85 15.36 2.86
C ASN A 85 5.85 16.49 3.11
N PHE A 86 5.77 17.10 4.29
CA PHE A 86 6.63 18.16 4.80
C PHE A 86 7.75 17.64 5.73
N GLY A 87 7.63 16.41 6.25
CA GLY A 87 8.57 15.84 7.22
C GLY A 87 10.02 15.68 6.70
N ARG A 88 10.23 15.69 5.38
CA ARG A 88 11.58 15.68 4.76
C ARG A 88 12.16 17.07 4.47
N MET A 89 11.39 18.12 4.72
CA MET A 89 11.77 19.53 4.48
C MET A 89 11.44 20.42 5.68
N PRO A 90 12.08 20.21 6.85
CA PRO A 90 11.72 20.90 8.08
C PRO A 90 11.79 22.44 7.98
N LYS A 91 12.73 23.01 7.22
CA LYS A 91 12.80 24.47 7.00
C LYS A 91 11.59 25.00 6.22
N VAL A 92 11.14 24.29 5.19
CA VAL A 92 9.93 24.63 4.42
C VAL A 92 8.69 24.49 5.28
N ALA A 93 8.61 23.41 6.07
CA ALA A 93 7.52 23.18 7.01
C ALA A 93 7.42 24.32 8.03
N GLN A 94 8.55 24.70 8.65
CA GLN A 94 8.62 25.81 9.59
C GLN A 94 8.16 27.12 8.95
N ALA A 95 8.65 27.45 7.75
CA ALA A 95 8.25 28.66 7.03
C ALA A 95 6.74 28.71 6.74
N ALA A 96 6.14 27.57 6.38
CA ALA A 96 4.70 27.47 6.21
C ALA A 96 3.97 27.66 7.55
N GLN A 97 4.42 27.02 8.63
CA GLN A 97 3.83 27.18 9.96
C GLN A 97 3.92 28.62 10.48
N GLU A 98 4.99 29.34 10.15
CA GLU A 98 5.23 30.74 10.50
C GLU A 98 4.50 31.74 9.56
N ASN A 99 3.65 31.27 8.65
CA ASN A 99 2.96 32.11 7.65
C ASN A 99 3.92 32.93 6.75
N LYS A 100 5.17 32.47 6.56
CA LYS A 100 6.11 33.13 5.63
C LYS A 100 5.79 32.82 4.17
N ILE A 101 5.28 31.61 3.92
CA ILE A 101 4.88 31.13 2.58
C ILE A 101 3.45 30.58 2.60
N CYS A 102 2.78 30.55 1.45
CA CYS A 102 1.55 29.78 1.29
C CYS A 102 1.86 28.27 1.27
N GLY A 103 0.97 27.44 1.80
CA GLY A 103 1.20 25.99 1.90
C GLY A 103 -0.08 25.17 1.75
N TYR A 104 -0.01 24.15 0.91
CA TYR A 104 -1.04 23.13 0.77
C TYR A 104 -0.44 21.75 1.06
N ASN A 105 -1.16 20.96 1.86
CA ASN A 105 -0.93 19.54 2.01
C ASN A 105 -2.05 18.77 1.31
N LEU A 106 -1.71 18.12 0.20
CA LEU A 106 -2.65 17.33 -0.61
C LEU A 106 -2.19 15.86 -0.67
N PRO A 107 -3.08 14.89 -0.90
CA PRO A 107 -2.71 13.49 -1.00
C PRO A 107 -1.68 13.24 -2.11
N GLN A 108 -0.69 12.39 -1.85
CA GLN A 108 0.42 12.12 -2.76
C GLN A 108 -0.06 11.60 -4.13
N GLY A 109 -1.00 10.65 -4.12
CA GLY A 109 -1.56 10.12 -5.37
C GLY A 109 -2.32 11.16 -6.17
N VAL A 110 -2.98 12.10 -5.49
CA VAL A 110 -3.67 13.21 -6.14
C VAL A 110 -2.67 14.14 -6.82
N ILE A 111 -1.57 14.52 -6.16
CA ILE A 111 -0.52 15.34 -6.78
C ILE A 111 0.09 14.62 -8.00
N SER A 112 0.40 13.34 -7.85
CA SER A 112 0.95 12.49 -8.92
C SER A 112 0.01 12.39 -10.13
N GLN A 113 -1.29 12.18 -9.91
CA GLN A 113 -2.31 12.15 -10.96
C GLN A 113 -2.58 13.54 -11.57
N LEU A 114 -2.44 14.63 -10.80
CA LEU A 114 -2.57 15.99 -11.33
C LEU A 114 -1.50 16.31 -12.38
N TYR A 115 -0.30 15.70 -12.33
CA TYR A 115 0.65 15.82 -13.44
C TYR A 115 0.07 15.25 -14.74
N ARG A 116 -0.63 14.11 -14.69
CA ARG A 116 -1.31 13.54 -15.86
C ARG A 116 -2.46 14.43 -16.34
N ALA A 117 -3.20 15.05 -15.41
CA ALA A 117 -4.24 16.02 -15.75
C ALA A 117 -3.64 17.25 -16.46
N CYS A 118 -2.56 17.82 -15.92
CA CYS A 118 -1.81 18.92 -16.55
C CYS A 118 -1.29 18.52 -17.93
N ALA A 119 -0.67 17.35 -18.06
CA ALA A 119 -0.14 16.83 -19.32
C ALA A 119 -1.21 16.69 -20.41
N SER A 120 -2.46 16.40 -20.03
CA SER A 120 -3.58 16.27 -20.97
C SER A 120 -4.44 17.55 -21.11
N GLY A 121 -4.01 18.67 -20.52
CA GLY A 121 -4.72 19.95 -20.61
C GLY A 121 -6.03 20.02 -19.81
N GLN A 122 -6.22 19.11 -18.84
CA GLN A 122 -7.40 19.11 -17.98
C GLN A 122 -7.31 20.21 -16.91
N PRO A 123 -8.45 20.81 -16.50
CA PRO A 123 -8.46 21.87 -15.49
C PRO A 123 -8.17 21.36 -14.06
N GLY A 124 -8.17 20.04 -13.87
CA GLY A 124 -8.06 19.39 -12.58
C GLY A 124 -8.52 17.94 -12.64
N LEU A 125 -8.64 17.32 -11.47
CA LEU A 125 -8.99 15.91 -11.32
C LEU A 125 -10.14 15.75 -10.32
N PHE A 126 -11.15 14.95 -10.68
CA PHE A 126 -12.13 14.46 -9.72
C PHE A 126 -11.59 13.22 -8.99
N SER A 127 -11.66 13.23 -7.66
CA SER A 127 -11.32 12.08 -6.82
C SER A 127 -12.17 12.03 -5.57
N LYS A 128 -12.41 10.83 -5.05
CA LYS A 128 -13.02 10.62 -3.72
C LYS A 128 -11.98 10.67 -2.61
N VAL A 129 -10.69 10.53 -2.94
CA VAL A 129 -9.58 10.60 -1.97
C VAL A 129 -9.64 11.93 -1.25
N GLY A 130 -9.67 11.92 0.08
CA GLY A 130 -9.69 13.12 0.93
C GLY A 130 -11.07 13.55 1.41
N LEU A 131 -12.16 12.90 0.97
CA LEU A 131 -13.49 13.16 1.52
C LEU A 131 -13.49 12.91 3.04
N TYR A 132 -14.11 13.81 3.80
CA TYR A 132 -14.18 13.73 5.27
C TYR A 132 -12.85 13.83 6.02
N THR A 133 -11.76 14.21 5.33
CA THR A 133 -10.46 14.54 5.94
C THR A 133 -10.23 16.05 5.89
N TYR A 134 -9.15 16.54 6.48
CA TYR A 134 -8.77 17.96 6.41
C TYR A 134 -8.55 18.50 4.98
N VAL A 135 -8.39 17.60 4.00
CA VAL A 135 -8.23 17.96 2.58
C VAL A 135 -9.57 18.37 1.96
N ASP A 136 -10.68 17.83 2.47
CA ASP A 136 -12.02 18.26 2.09
C ASP A 136 -12.16 19.78 2.37
N PRO A 137 -12.67 20.59 1.42
CA PRO A 137 -12.84 22.02 1.62
C PRO A 137 -13.78 22.36 2.78
N ARG A 138 -14.64 21.43 3.19
CA ARG A 138 -15.50 21.57 4.37
C ARG A 138 -14.70 21.49 5.70
N PHE A 139 -13.48 20.96 5.68
CA PHE A 139 -12.63 20.73 6.85
C PHE A 139 -11.22 21.35 6.73
N GLY A 140 -10.98 22.21 5.74
CA GLY A 140 -9.73 22.97 5.61
C GLY A 140 -9.20 23.10 4.18
N GLY A 141 -9.61 22.22 3.25
CA GLY A 141 -9.20 22.29 1.86
C GLY A 141 -7.70 22.01 1.64
N GLY A 142 -7.06 21.30 2.58
CA GLY A 142 -5.62 21.02 2.54
C GLY A 142 -4.72 22.21 2.88
N LYS A 143 -5.27 23.36 3.28
CA LYS A 143 -4.47 24.55 3.64
C LYS A 143 -3.75 24.32 4.96
N VAL A 144 -2.45 24.61 5.03
CA VAL A 144 -1.63 24.31 6.23
C VAL A 144 -1.47 25.49 7.18
N ASN A 145 -1.86 26.70 6.77
CA ASN A 145 -1.67 27.93 7.53
C ASN A 145 -2.72 29.00 7.18
N GLU A 146 -2.71 30.11 7.92
CA GLU A 146 -3.69 31.19 7.76
C GLU A 146 -3.40 32.08 6.55
N ARG A 147 -2.14 32.18 6.12
CA ARG A 147 -1.75 32.94 4.92
C ARG A 147 -2.35 32.37 3.64
N THR A 148 -2.61 31.06 3.61
CA THR A 148 -3.15 30.37 2.45
C THR A 148 -4.65 30.57 2.36
N LYS A 149 -5.12 31.31 1.35
CA LYS A 149 -6.54 31.66 1.20
C LYS A 149 -7.22 31.04 -0.02
N GLU A 150 -6.51 30.95 -1.14
CA GLU A 150 -7.02 30.39 -2.39
C GLU A 150 -7.47 28.93 -2.23
N ASP A 151 -8.58 28.55 -2.86
CA ASP A 151 -9.08 27.18 -2.82
C ASP A 151 -8.47 26.35 -3.94
N MET A 152 -7.84 25.22 -3.58
CA MET A 152 -7.33 24.23 -4.54
C MET A 152 -8.18 22.96 -4.61
N VAL A 153 -9.14 22.81 -3.70
CA VAL A 153 -10.04 21.67 -3.62
C VAL A 153 -11.47 22.18 -3.57
N LYS A 154 -12.34 21.66 -4.43
CA LYS A 154 -13.76 22.00 -4.45
C LYS A 154 -14.61 20.76 -4.20
N TYR A 155 -15.69 20.92 -3.46
CA TYR A 155 -16.67 19.86 -3.28
C TYR A 155 -17.69 19.91 -4.43
N HIS A 156 -18.03 18.75 -4.97
CA HIS A 156 -19.09 18.59 -5.96
C HIS A 156 -19.94 17.36 -5.63
N ASN A 157 -21.24 17.48 -5.89
CA ASN A 157 -22.12 16.32 -6.01
C ASN A 157 -22.31 16.00 -7.49
N ILE A 158 -21.89 14.81 -7.91
CA ILE A 158 -22.00 14.35 -9.30
C ILE A 158 -22.83 13.08 -9.29
N MET A 159 -24.01 13.12 -9.91
CA MET A 159 -24.92 11.98 -10.00
C MET A 159 -25.27 11.36 -8.63
N GLY A 160 -25.42 12.20 -7.60
CA GLY A 160 -25.74 11.76 -6.24
C GLY A 160 -24.53 11.34 -5.42
N GLU A 161 -23.33 11.28 -6.01
CA GLU A 161 -22.10 10.94 -5.30
C GLU A 161 -21.28 12.19 -4.93
N GLU A 162 -20.64 12.14 -3.76
CA GLU A 162 -19.70 13.17 -3.32
C GLU A 162 -18.34 13.00 -4.01
N TRP A 163 -17.81 14.09 -4.55
CA TRP A 163 -16.50 14.14 -5.19
C TRP A 163 -15.75 15.40 -4.79
N LEU A 164 -14.42 15.29 -4.72
CA LEU A 164 -13.53 16.44 -4.62
C LEU A 164 -12.92 16.72 -6.00
N PHE A 165 -12.96 17.98 -6.43
CA PHE A 165 -12.26 18.46 -7.60
C PHE A 165 -10.98 19.16 -7.17
N TYR A 166 -9.85 18.57 -7.51
CA TYR A 166 -8.52 19.12 -7.26
C TYR A 166 -8.07 19.93 -8.47
N ILE A 167 -7.76 21.20 -8.25
CA ILE A 167 -7.40 22.13 -9.33
C ILE A 167 -5.97 21.88 -9.79
N ALA A 168 -5.78 21.74 -11.11
CA ALA A 168 -4.47 21.56 -11.71
C ALA A 168 -3.67 22.87 -11.66
N THR A 169 -2.42 22.79 -11.19
CA THR A 169 -1.46 23.91 -11.27
C THR A 169 -0.52 23.64 -12.45
N LYS A 170 -0.51 24.55 -13.41
CA LYS A 170 0.40 24.53 -14.56
C LYS A 170 1.85 24.53 -14.11
N ILE A 171 2.70 23.74 -14.77
CA ILE A 171 4.09 23.53 -14.39
C ILE A 171 4.99 24.24 -15.38
N ASP A 172 5.86 25.12 -14.89
CA ASP A 172 6.79 25.89 -15.74
C ASP A 172 8.15 25.20 -15.83
N VAL A 173 8.57 24.50 -14.77
CA VAL A 173 9.85 23.77 -14.73
C VAL A 173 9.68 22.40 -14.07
N ALA A 174 10.17 21.35 -14.72
CA ALA A 174 10.28 20.00 -14.15
C ALA A 174 11.74 19.56 -14.06
N PHE A 175 12.20 19.30 -12.83
CA PHE A 175 13.46 18.60 -12.59
C PHE A 175 13.21 17.10 -12.50
N ILE A 176 13.65 16.38 -13.54
CA ILE A 176 13.53 14.93 -13.65
C ILE A 176 14.91 14.26 -13.50
N ARG A 177 14.92 12.94 -13.35
CA ARG A 177 16.14 12.14 -13.17
C ARG A 177 16.05 10.84 -13.94
N GLY A 178 17.17 10.41 -14.51
CA GLY A 178 17.37 9.05 -15.01
C GLY A 178 18.83 8.65 -14.96
N THR A 179 19.16 7.46 -15.46
CA THR A 179 20.51 6.90 -15.42
C THR A 179 21.34 7.36 -16.62
N SER A 180 20.90 7.03 -17.84
CA SER A 180 21.62 7.38 -19.08
C SER A 180 20.76 8.26 -19.97
N ALA A 181 21.39 9.26 -20.62
CA ALA A 181 20.77 10.01 -21.70
C ALA A 181 21.61 10.01 -22.98
N ASP A 182 20.96 10.07 -24.14
CA ASP A 182 21.62 10.43 -25.39
C ASP A 182 21.62 11.97 -25.60
N PRO A 183 22.43 12.52 -26.54
CA PRO A 183 22.48 13.96 -26.79
C PRO A 183 21.14 14.56 -27.23
N SER A 184 20.26 13.76 -27.84
CA SER A 184 18.90 14.12 -28.26
C SER A 184 17.90 14.20 -27.09
N GLY A 185 18.30 13.72 -25.91
CA GLY A 185 17.57 13.80 -24.65
C GLY A 185 16.73 12.58 -24.31
N ASN A 186 16.85 11.46 -25.01
CA ASN A 186 16.17 10.22 -24.60
C ASN A 186 16.79 9.69 -23.32
N ILE A 187 15.97 9.35 -22.32
CA ILE A 187 16.43 8.94 -20.99
C ILE A 187 16.01 7.51 -20.67
N SER A 188 16.96 6.73 -20.16
CA SER A 188 16.75 5.41 -19.54
C SER A 188 17.02 5.45 -18.04
N MET A 189 16.49 4.48 -17.30
CA MET A 189 16.48 4.47 -15.82
C MET A 189 16.98 3.15 -15.24
N GLU A 190 17.89 2.48 -15.96
CA GLU A 190 18.34 1.11 -15.68
C GLU A 190 19.09 0.92 -14.36
N ARG A 191 19.58 2.00 -13.72
CA ARG A 191 20.20 1.96 -12.39
C ARG A 191 19.41 2.72 -11.32
N GLU A 192 18.25 3.27 -11.67
CA GLU A 192 17.38 3.89 -10.67
C GLU A 192 16.66 2.82 -9.85
N ALA A 193 16.47 3.06 -8.56
CA ALA A 193 15.71 2.12 -7.72
C ALA A 193 14.18 2.19 -7.99
N LEU A 194 13.72 3.29 -8.58
CA LEU A 194 12.31 3.62 -8.80
C LEU A 194 12.17 4.46 -10.08
N VAL A 195 11.00 4.38 -10.73
CA VAL A 195 10.68 5.18 -11.93
C VAL A 195 9.95 6.49 -11.57
N LEU A 196 9.14 6.48 -10.51
CA LEU A 196 8.37 7.64 -10.01
C LEU A 196 7.49 8.31 -11.10
N ASP A 197 7.34 9.64 -11.02
CA ASP A 197 6.47 10.46 -11.88
C ASP A 197 7.20 11.11 -13.06
N ASN A 198 8.46 10.73 -13.35
CA ASN A 198 9.34 11.44 -14.31
C ASN A 198 8.66 11.73 -15.66
N LEU A 199 8.00 10.74 -16.27
CA LEU A 199 7.32 10.92 -17.55
C LEU A 199 6.13 11.89 -17.45
N ALA A 200 5.32 11.77 -16.39
CA ALA A 200 4.16 12.63 -16.19
C ALA A 200 4.57 14.08 -15.90
N GLN A 201 5.61 14.29 -15.10
CA GLN A 201 6.19 15.62 -14.84
C GLN A 201 6.75 16.25 -16.12
N ALA A 202 7.48 15.47 -16.93
CA ALA A 202 8.04 15.94 -18.19
C ALA A 202 6.93 16.38 -19.17
N MET A 203 5.89 15.55 -19.35
CA MET A 203 4.76 15.90 -20.22
C MET A 203 3.99 17.13 -19.71
N ALA A 204 3.79 17.22 -18.38
CA ALA A 204 3.07 18.34 -17.77
C ALA A 204 3.77 19.69 -17.99
N ALA A 205 5.09 19.73 -17.82
CA ALA A 205 5.87 20.94 -18.08
C ALA A 205 5.96 21.24 -19.59
N HIS A 206 6.30 20.23 -20.41
CA HIS A 206 6.45 20.39 -21.86
C HIS A 206 5.17 20.92 -22.53
N ASN A 207 4.01 20.33 -22.22
CA ASN A 207 2.74 20.74 -22.82
C ASN A 207 2.24 22.09 -22.31
N ASN A 208 2.79 22.60 -21.20
CA ASN A 208 2.58 23.96 -20.72
C ASN A 208 3.55 24.97 -21.37
N GLY A 209 4.43 24.54 -22.28
CA GLY A 209 5.49 25.38 -22.85
C GLY A 209 6.65 25.65 -21.87
N GLY A 210 6.72 24.86 -20.79
CA GLY A 210 7.75 24.95 -19.76
C GLY A 210 9.04 24.20 -20.12
N LEU A 211 9.93 24.10 -19.13
CA LEU A 211 11.25 23.50 -19.24
C LEU A 211 11.29 22.13 -18.54
N VAL A 212 11.88 21.15 -19.21
CA VAL A 212 12.20 19.84 -18.62
C VAL A 212 13.71 19.70 -18.56
N ILE A 213 14.25 19.70 -17.33
CA ILE A 213 15.68 19.60 -17.07
C ILE A 213 15.95 18.25 -16.41
N ALA A 214 16.71 17.40 -17.10
CA ALA A 214 17.00 16.05 -16.66
C ALA A 214 18.40 15.92 -16.09
N GLN A 215 18.52 15.45 -14.85
CA GLN A 215 19.79 15.02 -14.29
C GLN A 215 20.06 13.55 -14.65
N VAL A 216 21.25 13.24 -15.15
CA VAL A 216 21.68 11.86 -15.47
C VAL A 216 23.04 11.49 -14.88
N GLU A 217 23.32 10.19 -14.79
CA GLU A 217 24.62 9.64 -14.40
C GLU A 217 25.63 9.82 -15.54
N ARG A 218 25.19 9.59 -16.79
CA ARG A 218 26.08 9.56 -17.97
C ARG A 218 25.37 9.92 -19.27
N ILE A 219 26.17 10.32 -20.25
CA ILE A 219 25.77 10.44 -21.66
C ILE A 219 26.20 9.19 -22.42
N VAL A 220 25.35 8.70 -23.31
CA VAL A 220 25.60 7.58 -24.22
C VAL A 220 25.45 8.03 -25.68
N GLU A 221 25.92 7.24 -26.64
CA GLU A 221 25.83 7.57 -28.07
C GLU A 221 24.36 7.65 -28.54
N GLU A 222 24.07 8.53 -29.51
CA GLU A 222 22.73 8.65 -30.07
C GLU A 222 22.23 7.31 -30.62
N GLY A 223 21.01 6.92 -30.22
CA GLY A 223 20.40 5.65 -30.64
C GLY A 223 20.91 4.40 -29.92
N SER A 224 21.80 4.51 -28.92
CA SER A 224 22.30 3.34 -28.17
C SER A 224 21.31 2.80 -27.13
N ILE A 225 20.36 3.63 -26.69
CA ILE A 225 19.30 3.22 -25.75
C ILE A 225 18.24 2.45 -26.54
N LYS A 226 17.89 1.24 -26.08
CA LYS A 226 16.83 0.46 -26.73
C LYS A 226 15.51 1.22 -26.64
N PRO A 227 14.69 1.28 -27.71
CA PRO A 227 13.46 2.08 -27.71
C PRO A 227 12.46 1.74 -26.59
N LYS A 228 12.40 0.47 -26.14
CA LYS A 228 11.54 0.05 -25.02
C LYS A 228 12.10 0.42 -23.64
N ASP A 229 13.37 0.76 -23.56
CA ASP A 229 14.06 1.17 -22.33
C ASP A 229 14.12 2.72 -22.21
N VAL A 230 13.59 3.45 -23.20
CA VAL A 230 13.40 4.91 -23.14
C VAL A 230 12.18 5.20 -22.27
N HIS A 231 12.41 5.65 -21.03
CA HIS A 231 11.37 6.00 -20.07
C HIS A 231 10.86 7.43 -20.24
N VAL A 232 11.73 8.36 -20.65
CA VAL A 232 11.36 9.73 -21.00
C VAL A 232 11.89 10.03 -22.41
N PRO A 233 11.00 10.19 -23.41
CA PRO A 233 11.40 10.52 -24.77
C PRO A 233 12.05 11.90 -24.86
N GLY A 234 13.11 12.01 -25.66
CA GLY A 234 13.88 13.24 -25.81
C GLY A 234 13.07 14.41 -26.35
N ILE A 235 11.95 14.18 -27.04
CA ILE A 235 11.05 15.25 -27.49
C ILE A 235 10.50 16.10 -26.33
N LEU A 236 10.40 15.54 -25.12
CA LEU A 236 9.90 16.24 -23.94
C LEU A 236 11.00 17.04 -23.24
N VAL A 237 12.26 16.65 -23.41
CA VAL A 237 13.41 17.15 -22.65
C VAL A 237 13.95 18.44 -23.26
N SER A 238 14.14 19.46 -22.43
CA SER A 238 14.72 20.75 -22.83
C SER A 238 16.24 20.77 -22.63
N ALA A 239 16.73 20.18 -21.53
CA ALA A 239 18.14 20.15 -21.17
C ALA A 239 18.50 18.85 -20.44
N VAL A 240 19.71 18.37 -20.67
CA VAL A 240 20.33 17.23 -19.97
C VAL A 240 21.55 17.74 -19.21
N VAL A 241 21.64 17.40 -17.93
CA VAL A 241 22.74 17.76 -17.04
C VAL A 241 23.34 16.47 -16.49
N VAL A 242 24.64 16.27 -16.72
CA VAL A 242 25.39 15.18 -16.10
C VAL A 242 25.74 15.58 -14.68
N ALA A 243 25.44 14.72 -13.72
CA ALA A 243 25.76 14.96 -12.32
C ALA A 243 27.27 14.85 -12.08
N ASP A 244 27.86 15.90 -11.51
CA ASP A 244 29.27 16.00 -11.15
C ASP A 244 29.39 16.75 -9.80
N PRO A 245 30.06 16.19 -8.77
CA PRO A 245 30.70 14.88 -8.74
C PRO A 245 29.69 13.71 -8.66
N PRO A 246 30.10 12.44 -8.92
CA PRO A 246 29.20 11.28 -8.97
C PRO A 246 28.30 11.08 -7.73
N GLU A 247 28.71 11.55 -6.56
CA GLU A 247 27.94 11.51 -5.33
C GLU A 247 26.64 12.33 -5.41
N MET A 248 26.54 13.27 -6.34
CA MET A 248 25.31 14.01 -6.65
C MET A 248 24.29 13.16 -7.43
N HIS A 249 24.70 11.98 -7.92
CA HIS A 249 23.85 10.99 -8.59
C HIS A 249 23.65 9.70 -7.80
N ARG A 250 24.00 9.65 -6.52
CA ARG A 250 23.74 8.43 -5.71
C ARG A 250 22.27 7.99 -5.78
N MET A 251 22.05 6.68 -5.81
CA MET A 251 20.74 6.04 -5.88
C MET A 251 19.85 6.49 -4.71
N ASN A 252 20.42 6.54 -3.50
CA ASN A 252 19.85 7.22 -2.34
C ASN A 252 20.95 7.73 -1.40
N TYR A 253 20.62 8.48 -0.35
CA TYR A 253 21.65 9.10 0.50
C TYR A 253 22.57 8.12 1.24
N GLY A 254 22.15 6.88 1.45
CA GLY A 254 22.96 5.83 2.07
C GLY A 254 23.67 4.90 1.08
N VAL A 255 23.36 4.98 -0.22
CA VAL A 255 23.79 4.00 -1.23
C VAL A 255 24.12 4.71 -2.54
N ILE A 256 25.38 4.61 -2.99
CA ILE A 256 25.78 5.10 -4.32
C ILE A 256 25.03 4.33 -5.41
N HIS A 257 25.16 3.00 -5.40
CA HIS A 257 24.46 2.11 -6.31
C HIS A 257 24.33 0.72 -5.69
N ASN A 258 23.18 0.07 -5.87
CA ASN A 258 22.94 -1.32 -5.47
C ASN A 258 22.16 -2.04 -6.59
N PRO A 259 22.77 -3.01 -7.29
CA PRO A 259 22.15 -3.68 -8.44
C PRO A 259 20.92 -4.53 -8.06
N ALA A 260 20.74 -4.88 -6.79
CA ALA A 260 19.54 -5.59 -6.34
C ALA A 260 18.32 -4.66 -6.24
N LEU A 261 18.54 -3.36 -5.98
CA LEU A 261 17.47 -2.35 -5.89
C LEU A 261 17.06 -1.82 -7.26
N SER A 262 17.97 -1.80 -8.24
CA SER A 262 17.66 -1.47 -9.65
C SER A 262 17.05 -2.65 -10.42
N GLY A 263 17.04 -3.86 -9.83
CA GLY A 263 16.54 -5.06 -10.49
C GLY A 263 17.51 -5.71 -11.48
N GLU A 264 18.77 -5.28 -11.52
CA GLU A 264 19.82 -5.88 -12.35
C GLU A 264 20.16 -7.31 -11.91
N ILE A 265 20.04 -7.59 -10.61
CA ILE A 265 20.28 -8.92 -10.04
C ILE A 265 19.19 -9.29 -9.02
N ARG A 266 19.01 -10.59 -8.78
CA ARG A 266 18.28 -11.11 -7.60
C ARG A 266 19.26 -11.65 -6.57
N VAL A 267 18.98 -11.43 -5.28
CA VAL A 267 19.83 -11.83 -4.15
C VAL A 267 19.11 -12.81 -3.21
N PRO A 268 19.81 -13.73 -2.54
CA PRO A 268 19.20 -14.61 -1.53
C PRO A 268 18.63 -13.82 -0.33
N VAL A 269 17.42 -14.20 0.13
CA VAL A 269 16.67 -13.49 1.20
C VAL A 269 16.66 -14.25 2.53
N GLU A 270 17.13 -15.50 2.55
CA GLU A 270 16.98 -16.46 3.67
C GLU A 270 17.66 -16.05 5.00
N LYS A 271 18.41 -14.94 5.04
CA LYS A 271 19.19 -14.47 6.19
C LYS A 271 18.77 -13.09 6.70
N LEU A 272 17.52 -12.66 6.51
CA LEU A 272 17.04 -11.45 7.17
C LEU A 272 17.08 -11.62 8.69
N ALA A 273 17.58 -10.60 9.40
CA ALA A 273 17.65 -10.61 10.85
C ALA A 273 16.24 -10.69 11.45
N LYS A 274 16.04 -11.61 12.41
CA LYS A 274 14.80 -11.69 13.17
C LYS A 274 14.65 -10.45 14.04
N MET A 275 13.42 -9.97 14.19
CA MET A 275 13.11 -8.93 15.17
C MET A 275 13.29 -9.51 16.57
N PRO A 276 13.88 -8.76 17.53
CA PRO A 276 13.82 -9.14 18.94
C PRO A 276 12.36 -9.11 19.42
N LEU A 277 11.99 -9.97 20.37
CA LEU A 277 10.65 -9.98 20.94
C LEU A 277 10.43 -8.80 21.89
N ASP A 278 10.10 -7.65 21.29
CA ASP A 278 9.76 -6.39 21.96
C ASP A 278 8.33 -5.94 21.59
N GLU A 279 7.92 -4.75 22.02
CA GLU A 279 6.59 -4.22 21.72
C GLU A 279 6.33 -4.08 20.21
N ARG A 280 7.37 -3.82 19.41
CA ARG A 280 7.24 -3.70 17.96
C ARG A 280 7.00 -5.06 17.31
N LYS A 281 7.71 -6.11 17.76
CA LYS A 281 7.48 -7.48 17.27
C LYS A 281 6.08 -7.96 17.67
N VAL A 282 5.60 -7.66 18.88
CA VAL A 282 4.23 -7.99 19.32
C VAL A 282 3.19 -7.34 18.39
N ILE A 283 3.31 -6.04 18.15
CA ILE A 283 2.39 -5.31 17.26
C ILE A 283 2.42 -5.90 15.83
N ALA A 284 3.63 -6.11 15.28
CA ALA A 284 3.79 -6.68 13.94
C ALA A 284 3.20 -8.09 13.86
N ARG A 285 3.46 -8.95 14.85
CA ARG A 285 2.91 -10.30 14.94
C ARG A 285 1.40 -10.31 14.96
N ARG A 286 0.76 -9.47 15.80
CA ARG A 286 -0.71 -9.39 15.83
C ARG A 286 -1.25 -8.88 14.50
N ALA A 287 -0.67 -7.83 13.94
CA ALA A 287 -1.11 -7.29 12.66
C ALA A 287 -0.96 -8.31 11.50
N SER A 288 0.01 -9.23 11.58
CA SER A 288 0.21 -10.29 10.59
C SER A 288 -0.93 -11.33 10.54
N PHE A 289 -1.78 -11.44 11.55
CA PHE A 289 -2.98 -12.30 11.49
C PHE A 289 -3.99 -11.81 10.44
N GLU A 290 -3.95 -10.53 10.06
CA GLU A 290 -4.85 -9.96 9.06
C GLU A 290 -4.33 -10.12 7.63
N LEU A 291 -3.14 -10.70 7.43
CA LEU A 291 -2.52 -10.82 6.11
C LEU A 291 -3.40 -11.68 5.17
N PRO A 292 -3.82 -11.14 4.02
CA PRO A 292 -4.68 -11.88 3.09
C PRO A 292 -3.89 -12.91 2.28
N PRO A 293 -4.34 -14.19 2.20
CA PRO A 293 -3.75 -15.17 1.30
C PRO A 293 -3.81 -14.70 -0.15
N ASN A 294 -2.67 -14.71 -0.84
CA ASN A 294 -2.46 -14.21 -2.20
C ASN A 294 -2.87 -12.74 -2.41
N GLY A 295 -3.08 -11.99 -1.33
CA GLY A 295 -3.55 -10.61 -1.42
C GLY A 295 -2.41 -9.61 -1.62
N VAL A 296 -2.79 -8.41 -2.07
CA VAL A 296 -1.89 -7.28 -2.29
C VAL A 296 -1.90 -6.37 -1.07
N VAL A 297 -0.71 -6.15 -0.50
CA VAL A 297 -0.53 -5.47 0.78
C VAL A 297 0.39 -4.25 0.61
N ASN A 298 0.00 -3.14 1.23
CA ASN A 298 0.89 -1.98 1.43
C ASN A 298 1.22 -1.82 2.92
N LEU A 299 2.50 -1.57 3.21
CA LEU A 299 3.00 -1.38 4.58
C LEU A 299 3.60 0.02 4.73
N GLY A 300 3.14 0.75 5.74
CA GLY A 300 3.69 2.06 6.09
C GLY A 300 5.02 1.97 6.86
N VAL A 301 5.67 3.13 7.03
CA VAL A 301 6.90 3.26 7.84
C VAL A 301 6.59 3.01 9.32
N GLY A 302 7.55 2.40 10.04
CA GLY A 302 7.51 2.28 11.50
C GLY A 302 7.06 0.90 11.97
N ALA A 303 6.10 0.83 12.90
CA ALA A 303 5.58 -0.46 13.39
C ALA A 303 5.05 -1.38 12.26
N PRO A 304 4.37 -0.88 11.20
CA PRO A 304 3.93 -1.73 10.09
C PRO A 304 5.07 -2.38 9.28
N GLU A 305 6.26 -1.77 9.25
CA GLU A 305 7.43 -2.33 8.56
C GLU A 305 7.80 -3.73 9.09
N GLY A 306 7.56 -3.96 10.39
CA GLY A 306 7.80 -5.25 11.04
C GLY A 306 6.99 -6.40 10.43
N ILE A 307 5.85 -6.14 9.79
CA ILE A 307 5.01 -7.17 9.17
C ILE A 307 5.76 -7.88 8.04
N ALA A 308 6.61 -7.17 7.28
CA ALA A 308 7.44 -7.80 6.25
C ALA A 308 8.46 -8.78 6.87
N ALA A 309 9.05 -8.42 8.01
CA ALA A 309 9.97 -9.28 8.74
C ALA A 309 9.25 -10.50 9.33
N ILE A 310 8.04 -10.33 9.89
CA ILE A 310 7.20 -11.44 10.38
C ILE A 310 6.77 -12.35 9.23
N ALA A 311 6.30 -11.80 8.11
CA ALA A 311 5.94 -12.60 6.94
C ALA A 311 7.11 -13.44 6.42
N ASN A 312 8.35 -12.92 6.50
CA ASN A 312 9.54 -13.68 6.17
C ASN A 312 9.86 -14.75 7.23
N GLU A 313 9.79 -14.42 8.53
CA GLU A 313 9.98 -15.36 9.65
C GLU A 313 9.00 -16.53 9.58
N GLU A 314 7.74 -16.25 9.22
CA GLU A 314 6.63 -17.20 9.10
C GLU A 314 6.53 -17.86 7.70
N LYS A 315 7.43 -17.52 6.77
CA LYS A 315 7.47 -18.06 5.38
C LYS A 315 6.19 -17.77 4.56
N MET A 316 5.54 -16.65 4.83
CA MET A 316 4.34 -16.17 4.14
C MET A 316 4.64 -15.34 2.89
N THR A 317 5.87 -14.82 2.74
CA THR A 317 6.25 -13.93 1.61
C THR A 317 5.84 -14.45 0.22
N PRO A 318 5.95 -15.75 -0.13
CA PRO A 318 5.50 -16.25 -1.44
C PRO A 318 3.99 -16.21 -1.67
N TYR A 319 3.20 -15.98 -0.61
CA TYR A 319 1.74 -16.01 -0.62
C TYR A 319 1.12 -14.64 -0.39
N ILE A 320 1.92 -13.57 -0.43
CA ILE A 320 1.44 -12.18 -0.37
C ILE A 320 2.22 -11.34 -1.36
N THR A 321 1.59 -10.32 -1.92
CA THR A 321 2.30 -9.34 -2.76
C THR A 321 2.47 -8.04 -1.99
N LEU A 322 3.70 -7.75 -1.56
CA LEU A 322 4.01 -6.47 -0.94
C LEU A 322 4.22 -5.39 -2.01
N THR A 323 3.70 -4.20 -1.77
CA THR A 323 3.83 -3.07 -2.70
C THR A 323 4.17 -1.78 -1.97
N THR A 324 4.82 -0.84 -2.68
CA THR A 324 5.05 0.53 -2.21
C THR A 324 4.31 1.52 -3.08
N GLU A 325 3.93 2.65 -2.51
CA GLU A 325 3.31 3.77 -3.23
C GLU A 325 4.27 4.49 -4.20
N ALA A 326 5.55 4.11 -4.19
CA ALA A 326 6.55 4.62 -5.12
C ALA A 326 6.64 3.77 -6.41
N GLY A 327 5.94 2.63 -6.46
CA GLY A 327 5.79 1.81 -7.66
C GLY A 327 6.46 0.43 -7.61
N ALA A 328 7.13 0.07 -6.52
CA ALA A 328 7.71 -1.27 -6.38
C ALA A 328 6.63 -2.31 -6.04
N ILE A 329 6.64 -3.44 -6.74
CA ILE A 329 5.68 -4.55 -6.59
C ILE A 329 6.46 -5.86 -6.42
N GLY A 330 6.11 -6.61 -5.38
CA GLY A 330 6.76 -7.88 -5.04
C GLY A 330 8.14 -7.70 -4.40
N GLY A 331 8.85 -8.81 -4.25
CA GLY A 331 10.16 -8.83 -3.61
C GLY A 331 10.13 -8.49 -2.12
N VAL A 332 11.24 -7.94 -1.62
CA VAL A 332 11.41 -7.55 -0.22
C VAL A 332 11.54 -6.04 -0.16
N LEU A 333 10.60 -5.41 0.55
CA LEU A 333 10.61 -3.96 0.73
C LEU A 333 11.86 -3.52 1.49
N ALA A 334 12.51 -2.48 0.97
CA ALA A 334 13.68 -1.90 1.61
C ALA A 334 13.28 -0.89 2.69
N ALA A 335 14.15 -0.73 3.68
CA ALA A 335 13.98 0.16 4.82
C ALA A 335 15.00 1.32 4.81
N GLY A 336 14.89 2.22 5.78
CA GLY A 336 15.89 3.28 6.01
C GLY A 336 16.01 4.25 4.84
N SER A 337 17.24 4.51 4.36
CA SER A 337 17.47 5.41 3.21
C SER A 337 16.94 4.86 1.89
N SER A 338 16.71 3.55 1.80
CA SER A 338 16.18 2.87 0.62
C SER A 338 14.66 2.67 0.68
N PHE A 339 13.98 3.23 1.69
CA PHE A 339 12.53 3.10 1.84
C PHE A 339 11.78 3.51 0.57
N GLY A 340 10.76 2.71 0.20
CA GLY A 340 9.98 2.86 -1.02
C GLY A 340 10.47 1.98 -2.18
N ALA A 341 11.72 1.53 -2.16
CA ALA A 341 12.25 0.55 -3.12
C ALA A 341 12.09 -0.89 -2.60
N ALA A 342 12.39 -1.87 -3.45
CA ALA A 342 12.44 -3.28 -3.08
C ALA A 342 13.60 -3.98 -3.77
N ILE A 343 14.22 -4.94 -3.08
CA ILE A 343 15.10 -5.92 -3.74
C ILE A 343 14.27 -7.07 -4.27
N ASN A 344 14.74 -7.71 -5.35
CA ASN A 344 14.02 -8.82 -5.98
C ASN A 344 12.58 -8.44 -6.36
N ALA A 345 12.32 -7.16 -6.68
CA ALA A 345 11.01 -6.72 -7.13
C ALA A 345 10.60 -7.51 -8.38
N ASP A 346 9.32 -7.80 -8.49
CA ASP A 346 8.77 -8.47 -9.66
C ASP A 346 8.37 -7.45 -10.74
N ALA A 347 8.02 -6.24 -10.32
CA ALA A 347 7.86 -5.09 -11.19
C ALA A 347 8.18 -3.76 -10.48
N ILE A 348 8.61 -2.78 -11.26
CA ILE A 348 8.70 -1.37 -10.85
C ILE A 348 7.89 -0.56 -11.87
N ILE A 349 6.79 0.04 -11.43
CA ILE A 349 5.92 0.85 -12.28
C ILE A 349 5.98 2.33 -11.91
N GLN A 350 5.38 3.17 -12.75
CA GLN A 350 5.28 4.61 -12.48
C GLN A 350 4.39 4.88 -11.27
N GLN A 351 4.76 5.89 -10.48
CA GLN A 351 4.08 6.20 -9.22
C GLN A 351 2.60 6.60 -9.44
N ASN A 352 2.31 7.39 -10.46
CA ASN A 352 0.92 7.73 -10.83
C ASN A 352 0.05 6.50 -11.14
N GLN A 353 0.58 5.50 -11.85
CA GLN A 353 -0.14 4.25 -12.15
C GLN A 353 -0.34 3.40 -10.89
N GLN A 354 0.66 3.38 -10.00
CA GLN A 354 0.53 2.72 -8.70
C GLN A 354 -0.59 3.34 -7.86
N PHE A 355 -0.74 4.67 -7.90
CA PHE A 355 -1.86 5.34 -7.24
C PHE A 355 -3.19 5.14 -7.92
N ASP A 356 -3.26 5.00 -9.24
CA ASP A 356 -4.51 4.57 -9.90
C ASP A 356 -4.97 3.21 -9.37
N PHE A 357 -4.03 2.27 -9.18
CA PHE A 357 -4.31 0.96 -8.58
C PHE A 357 -4.77 1.07 -7.11
N TYR A 358 -4.10 1.89 -6.29
CA TYR A 358 -4.49 2.09 -4.89
C TYR A 358 -5.86 2.78 -4.76
N ASP A 359 -6.07 3.88 -5.50
CA ASP A 359 -7.30 4.67 -5.45
C ASP A 359 -8.50 3.88 -6.00
N GLY A 360 -8.26 2.94 -6.91
CA GLY A 360 -9.24 1.98 -7.42
C GLY A 360 -9.60 0.84 -6.45
N GLY A 361 -8.99 0.79 -5.26
CA GLY A 361 -9.24 -0.26 -4.26
C GLY A 361 -8.54 -1.59 -4.57
N GLY A 362 -7.39 -1.52 -5.22
CA GLY A 362 -6.56 -2.68 -5.57
C GLY A 362 -5.84 -3.32 -4.38
N LEU A 363 -5.72 -2.62 -3.25
CA LEU A 363 -5.12 -3.16 -2.02
C LEU A 363 -6.14 -4.01 -1.26
N ASP A 364 -5.81 -5.27 -1.00
CA ASP A 364 -6.59 -6.14 -0.14
C ASP A 364 -6.42 -5.75 1.34
N MET A 365 -5.21 -5.33 1.71
CA MET A 365 -4.91 -4.85 3.05
C MET A 365 -3.88 -3.73 3.01
N THR A 366 -3.99 -2.81 3.96
CA THR A 366 -2.87 -1.95 4.35
C THR A 366 -2.65 -1.98 5.85
N CYS A 367 -1.39 -1.84 6.26
CA CYS A 367 -1.04 -1.56 7.65
C CYS A 367 -0.25 -0.26 7.74
N LEU A 368 -0.72 0.68 8.56
CA LEU A 368 -0.19 2.04 8.65
C LEU A 368 0.02 2.46 10.11
N GLY A 369 0.96 3.39 10.32
CA GLY A 369 1.16 3.99 11.64
C GLY A 369 -0.01 4.90 12.05
N MET A 370 -0.15 5.13 13.35
CA MET A 370 -1.14 6.05 13.92
C MET A 370 -0.49 6.92 14.99
N ALA A 371 -0.56 8.24 14.84
CA ALA A 371 -0.04 9.18 15.85
C ALA A 371 -1.12 9.50 16.89
N GLU A 372 -2.33 9.83 16.44
CA GLU A 372 -3.51 10.04 17.29
C GLU A 372 -4.71 9.27 16.73
N CYS A 373 -5.61 8.87 17.62
CA CYS A 373 -6.90 8.24 17.36
C CYS A 373 -7.98 8.94 18.19
N ASP A 374 -9.20 9.08 17.67
CA ASP A 374 -10.32 9.58 18.46
C ASP A 374 -11.48 8.60 18.62
N LEU A 375 -12.49 9.01 19.41
CA LEU A 375 -13.67 8.21 19.74
C LEU A 375 -14.51 7.80 18.51
N GLN A 376 -14.38 8.52 17.39
CA GLN A 376 -15.06 8.20 16.13
C GLN A 376 -14.21 7.29 15.22
N GLY A 377 -13.04 6.86 15.69
CA GLY A 377 -12.08 6.09 14.92
C GLY A 377 -11.31 6.90 13.88
N ASN A 378 -11.32 8.24 13.98
CA ASN A 378 -10.47 9.03 13.09
C ASN A 378 -9.00 8.81 13.46
N VAL A 379 -8.12 8.94 12.46
CA VAL A 379 -6.66 8.86 12.66
C VAL A 379 -5.99 10.12 12.15
N ASN A 380 -5.01 10.60 12.92
CA ASN A 380 -4.12 11.68 12.54
C ASN A 380 -2.68 11.19 12.39
N THR A 381 -2.07 11.58 11.27
CA THR A 381 -0.63 11.45 11.00
C THR A 381 -0.04 12.69 10.34
N SER A 382 -0.87 13.67 9.96
CA SER A 382 -0.46 14.80 9.12
C SER A 382 0.04 16.01 9.92
N LYS A 383 -0.60 16.34 11.04
CA LYS A 383 -0.20 17.47 11.89
C LYS A 383 -0.56 17.19 13.34
N PHE A 384 0.46 17.06 14.19
CA PHE A 384 0.30 16.77 15.61
C PHE A 384 1.52 17.24 16.39
N GLY A 385 1.34 17.59 17.67
CA GLY A 385 2.44 17.97 18.57
C GLY A 385 3.26 19.16 18.06
N GLY A 386 2.61 20.11 17.37
CA GLY A 386 3.25 21.29 16.77
C GLY A 386 4.08 21.01 15.50
N ARG A 387 4.06 19.79 14.96
CA ARG A 387 4.79 19.41 13.74
C ARG A 387 3.85 19.30 12.54
N LEU A 388 4.26 19.86 11.41
CA LEU A 388 3.62 19.66 10.11
C LEU A 388 4.39 18.56 9.35
N ASN A 389 3.87 17.34 9.36
CA ASN A 389 4.46 16.20 8.63
C ASN A 389 3.85 16.02 7.24
N GLY A 390 2.55 16.28 7.14
CA GLY A 390 1.74 16.03 5.96
C GLY A 390 1.28 14.58 5.80
N CYS A 391 0.33 14.34 4.90
CA CYS A 391 -0.32 13.04 4.75
C CYS A 391 0.40 12.03 3.84
N GLY A 392 1.29 12.44 2.94
CA GLY A 392 1.91 11.54 1.96
C GLY A 392 0.87 10.73 1.18
N GLY A 393 1.16 9.44 0.96
CA GLY A 393 0.19 8.48 0.39
C GLY A 393 -0.89 8.00 1.37
N PHE A 394 -0.86 8.41 2.65
CA PHE A 394 -1.70 7.83 3.70
C PHE A 394 -3.19 7.86 3.38
N ILE A 395 -3.70 8.99 2.85
CA ILE A 395 -5.12 9.13 2.52
C ILE A 395 -5.49 8.24 1.33
N ASN A 396 -4.68 8.23 0.27
CA ASN A 396 -4.89 7.37 -0.90
C ASN A 396 -4.99 5.89 -0.49
N ILE A 397 -4.06 5.45 0.36
CA ILE A 397 -3.91 4.06 0.79
C ILE A 397 -5.01 3.65 1.78
N SER A 398 -5.13 4.35 2.91
CA SER A 398 -6.06 3.97 3.98
C SER A 398 -7.52 4.06 3.57
N GLN A 399 -7.88 5.03 2.72
CA GLN A 399 -9.28 5.24 2.35
C GLN A 399 -9.82 4.17 1.38
N ASN A 400 -8.93 3.58 0.57
CA ASN A 400 -9.33 2.70 -0.54
C ASN A 400 -8.93 1.24 -0.36
N ALA A 401 -8.00 0.91 0.54
CA ALA A 401 -7.70 -0.48 0.89
C ALA A 401 -8.95 -1.21 1.39
N ARG A 402 -9.10 -2.50 1.07
CA ARG A 402 -10.29 -3.27 1.49
C ARG A 402 -10.32 -3.49 3.00
N LEU A 403 -9.15 -3.67 3.63
CA LEU A 403 -8.96 -3.76 5.09
C LEU A 403 -7.84 -2.81 5.53
N VAL A 404 -8.02 -2.15 6.68
CA VAL A 404 -7.03 -1.25 7.26
C VAL A 404 -6.65 -1.69 8.67
N VAL A 405 -5.35 -1.84 8.92
CA VAL A 405 -4.79 -2.01 10.26
C VAL A 405 -3.97 -0.78 10.62
N TYR A 406 -4.33 -0.11 11.69
CA TYR A 406 -3.49 0.91 12.31
C TYR A 406 -2.63 0.28 13.39
N ALA A 407 -1.31 0.35 13.23
CA ALA A 407 -0.35 -0.29 14.11
C ALA A 407 0.55 0.73 14.80
N GLY A 408 0.68 0.63 16.11
CA GLY A 408 1.61 1.43 16.88
C GLY A 408 1.39 1.29 18.38
N THR A 409 2.34 1.77 19.18
CA THR A 409 2.21 1.70 20.64
C THR A 409 1.00 2.46 21.13
N PHE A 410 0.45 2.04 22.28
CA PHE A 410 -0.75 2.63 22.89
C PHE A 410 -0.51 4.06 23.39
N THR A 411 0.61 4.28 24.08
CA THR A 411 1.11 5.60 24.49
C THR A 411 2.46 5.89 23.81
N ASN A 412 2.94 7.13 23.91
CA ASN A 412 4.28 7.49 23.44
C ASN A 412 5.03 8.36 24.45
N GLY A 413 6.30 8.67 24.16
CA GLY A 413 7.11 9.55 25.00
C GLY A 413 7.74 8.82 26.19
N GLY A 414 8.32 7.64 25.97
CA GLY A 414 9.10 6.91 26.98
C GLY A 414 8.45 5.63 27.52
N LEU A 415 7.45 5.09 26.82
CA LEU A 415 6.91 3.75 27.11
C LEU A 415 8.05 2.72 27.08
N ARG A 416 8.12 1.85 28.10
CA ARG A 416 9.01 0.68 28.15
C ARG A 416 8.21 -0.54 28.56
N VAL A 417 8.33 -1.59 27.77
CA VAL A 417 7.57 -2.83 27.91
C VAL A 417 8.54 -4.00 27.91
N GLU A 418 8.25 -5.00 28.72
CA GLU A 418 8.95 -6.28 28.74
C GLU A 418 7.96 -7.39 28.39
N ILE A 419 8.39 -8.32 27.52
CA ILE A 419 7.63 -9.52 27.18
C ILE A 419 8.31 -10.68 27.90
N ALA A 420 7.66 -11.21 28.93
CA ALA A 420 8.18 -12.28 29.77
C ALA A 420 7.07 -13.28 30.12
N ASP A 421 7.41 -14.58 30.15
CA ASP A 421 6.48 -15.67 30.49
C ASP A 421 5.17 -15.67 29.67
N GLY A 422 5.25 -15.27 28.40
CA GLY A 422 4.09 -15.17 27.51
C GLY A 422 3.13 -14.01 27.83
N LYS A 423 3.59 -13.00 28.57
CA LYS A 423 2.81 -11.84 29.01
C LYS A 423 3.51 -10.53 28.71
N VAL A 424 2.74 -9.45 28.69
CA VAL A 424 3.19 -8.07 28.55
C VAL A 424 3.26 -7.43 29.94
N ASN A 425 4.44 -6.92 30.30
CA ASN A 425 4.68 -6.16 31.52
C ASN A 425 5.03 -4.70 31.15
N ILE A 426 4.22 -3.74 31.59
CA ILE A 426 4.52 -2.32 31.40
C ILE A 426 5.47 -1.87 32.52
N LEU A 427 6.75 -1.71 32.18
CA LEU A 427 7.79 -1.28 33.14
C LEU A 427 7.75 0.24 33.38
N GLN A 428 7.41 0.99 32.34
CA GLN A 428 7.25 2.44 32.42
C GLN A 428 6.22 2.87 31.39
N GLU A 429 5.23 3.65 31.83
CA GLU A 429 4.21 4.18 30.94
C GLU A 429 4.73 5.37 30.11
N GLY A 430 4.16 5.54 28.91
CA GLY A 430 4.38 6.68 28.04
C GLY A 430 3.72 7.96 28.57
N ARG A 431 4.36 9.11 28.35
CA ARG A 431 3.87 10.41 28.82
C ARG A 431 2.67 10.94 28.06
N ASN A 432 2.54 10.60 26.77
CA ASN A 432 1.48 11.15 25.92
C ASN A 432 0.51 10.06 25.52
N LYS A 433 -0.78 10.32 25.75
CA LYS A 433 -1.88 9.50 25.24
C LYS A 433 -1.98 9.67 23.73
N LYS A 434 -2.44 8.62 23.05
CA LYS A 434 -2.73 8.64 21.61
C LYS A 434 -4.22 8.48 21.30
N PHE A 435 -5.01 7.98 22.25
CA PHE A 435 -6.46 7.85 22.14
C PHE A 435 -7.12 9.05 22.83
N LEU A 436 -7.44 10.06 22.02
CA LEU A 436 -7.88 11.39 22.44
C LEU A 436 -9.39 11.57 22.23
N ASN A 437 -10.01 12.58 22.85
CA ASN A 437 -11.42 12.89 22.57
C ASN A 437 -11.64 13.34 21.12
N ALA A 438 -10.68 14.07 20.56
CA ALA A 438 -10.66 14.48 19.16
C ALA A 438 -9.21 14.59 18.71
N VAL A 439 -8.92 14.19 17.47
CA VAL A 439 -7.61 14.39 16.87
C VAL A 439 -7.40 15.85 16.45
N GLU A 440 -6.14 16.33 16.40
CA GLU A 440 -5.85 17.70 15.94
C GLU A 440 -6.27 17.91 14.47
N GLN A 441 -6.10 16.87 13.65
CA GLN A 441 -6.46 16.88 12.23
C GLN A 441 -6.91 15.50 11.76
N ILE A 442 -8.04 15.41 11.05
CA ILE A 442 -8.54 14.15 10.51
C ILE A 442 -7.76 13.82 9.24
N THR A 443 -6.81 12.90 9.30
CA THR A 443 -6.12 12.35 8.11
C THR A 443 -6.88 11.15 7.53
N PHE A 444 -7.52 10.34 8.39
CA PHE A 444 -8.46 9.29 8.01
C PHE A 444 -9.76 9.43 8.80
N SER A 445 -10.90 9.22 8.14
CA SER A 445 -12.22 9.37 8.73
C SER A 445 -12.86 8.02 9.03
N GLY A 446 -13.04 7.70 10.32
CA GLY A 446 -13.74 6.48 10.74
C GLY A 446 -15.19 6.46 10.28
N LYS A 447 -15.87 7.61 10.30
CA LYS A 447 -17.24 7.76 9.77
C LYS A 447 -17.33 7.39 8.28
N PHE A 448 -16.35 7.80 7.47
CA PHE A 448 -16.34 7.47 6.05
C PHE A 448 -16.05 5.98 5.82
N ALA A 449 -15.16 5.39 6.62
CA ALA A 449 -14.89 3.95 6.58
C ALA A 449 -16.13 3.12 6.91
N LEU A 450 -16.89 3.50 7.95
CA LEU A 450 -18.17 2.87 8.30
C LEU A 450 -19.21 2.99 7.17
N LYS A 451 -19.34 4.18 6.56
CA LYS A 451 -20.22 4.38 5.39
C LYS A 451 -19.88 3.43 4.23
N ARG A 452 -18.60 3.08 4.07
CA ARG A 452 -18.10 2.15 3.06
C ARG A 452 -18.05 0.69 3.52
N LYS A 453 -18.43 0.40 4.77
CA LYS A 453 -18.30 -0.93 5.40
C LYS A 453 -16.88 -1.49 5.34
N GLN A 454 -15.89 -0.60 5.45
CA GLN A 454 -14.48 -0.96 5.47
C GLN A 454 -14.09 -1.49 6.86
N PRO A 455 -13.53 -2.70 7.00
CA PRO A 455 -12.98 -3.18 8.26
C PRO A 455 -11.75 -2.36 8.68
N VAL A 456 -11.74 -1.90 9.93
CA VAL A 456 -10.65 -1.10 10.50
C VAL A 456 -10.29 -1.64 11.88
N TYR A 457 -9.00 -1.93 12.08
CA TYR A 457 -8.44 -2.38 13.35
C TYR A 457 -7.36 -1.42 13.84
N TYR A 458 -7.22 -1.30 15.16
CA TYR A 458 -6.19 -0.52 15.82
C TYR A 458 -5.42 -1.44 16.76
N VAL A 459 -4.23 -1.86 16.32
CA VAL A 459 -3.38 -2.84 16.99
C VAL A 459 -2.29 -2.13 17.77
N THR A 460 -2.21 -2.42 19.07
CA THR A 460 -1.16 -1.93 19.97
C THR A 460 -0.43 -3.11 20.61
N GLU A 461 0.56 -2.82 21.45
CA GLU A 461 1.28 -3.84 22.21
C GLU A 461 0.44 -4.47 23.33
N ARG A 462 -0.64 -3.80 23.75
CA ARG A 462 -1.45 -4.18 24.91
C ARG A 462 -2.89 -4.58 24.60
N CYS A 463 -3.43 -4.14 23.46
CA CYS A 463 -4.81 -4.42 23.07
C CYS A 463 -5.09 -4.18 21.58
N VAL A 464 -6.24 -4.66 21.12
CA VAL A 464 -6.78 -4.42 19.77
C VAL A 464 -8.17 -3.81 19.86
N PHE A 465 -8.38 -2.74 19.11
CA PHE A 465 -9.72 -2.18 18.88
C PHE A 465 -10.21 -2.47 17.46
N LYS A 466 -11.53 -2.61 17.32
CA LYS A 466 -12.24 -2.63 16.05
C LYS A 466 -13.14 -1.41 15.93
N LEU A 467 -13.21 -0.81 14.75
CA LEU A 467 -14.19 0.23 14.46
C LEU A 467 -15.57 -0.40 14.19
N VAL A 468 -16.57 0.02 14.95
CA VAL A 468 -17.99 -0.38 14.78
C VAL A 468 -18.89 0.86 14.74
N ASP A 469 -20.16 0.70 14.39
CA ASP A 469 -21.11 1.82 14.21
C ASP A 469 -21.23 2.75 15.44
N LYS A 470 -20.98 2.23 16.64
CA LYS A 470 -21.04 2.97 17.91
C LYS A 470 -19.70 3.59 18.33
N GLY A 471 -18.61 3.35 17.62
CA GLY A 471 -17.25 3.84 17.96
C GLY A 471 -16.22 2.71 18.01
N LEU A 472 -15.20 2.86 18.86
CA LEU A 472 -14.18 1.82 19.06
C LEU A 472 -14.65 0.76 20.06
N GLU A 473 -14.55 -0.50 19.65
CA GLU A 473 -14.77 -1.68 20.49
C GLU A 473 -13.45 -2.33 20.85
N LEU A 474 -13.20 -2.55 22.14
CA LEU A 474 -12.07 -3.33 22.62
C LEU A 474 -12.37 -4.81 22.39
N ILE A 475 -11.66 -5.44 21.45
CA ILE A 475 -11.91 -6.84 21.06
C ILE A 475 -10.87 -7.81 21.62
N GLU A 476 -9.64 -7.36 21.85
CA GLU A 476 -8.58 -8.21 22.40
C GLU A 476 -7.71 -7.46 23.41
N VAL A 477 -7.25 -8.17 24.44
CA VAL A 477 -6.34 -7.68 25.49
C VAL A 477 -5.14 -8.61 25.62
N ALA A 478 -3.93 -8.05 25.69
CA ALA A 478 -2.72 -8.84 25.84
C ALA A 478 -2.67 -9.52 27.22
N PRO A 479 -2.14 -10.75 27.34
CA PRO A 479 -1.92 -11.38 28.63
C PRO A 479 -1.03 -10.52 29.53
N GLY A 480 -1.44 -10.28 30.78
CA GLY A 480 -0.72 -9.44 31.73
C GLY A 480 -1.24 -8.00 31.85
N ILE A 481 -2.12 -7.57 30.93
CA ILE A 481 -2.71 -6.24 30.89
C ILE A 481 -4.03 -6.20 31.66
N ASP A 482 -4.19 -5.20 32.51
CA ASP A 482 -5.44 -4.90 33.20
C ASP A 482 -6.23 -3.81 32.45
N ILE A 483 -7.52 -4.03 32.19
CA ILE A 483 -8.33 -3.13 31.36
C ILE A 483 -8.45 -1.74 32.00
N ASP A 484 -8.76 -1.66 33.29
CA ASP A 484 -8.99 -0.37 33.94
C ASP A 484 -7.69 0.41 34.11
N ARG A 485 -6.63 -0.25 34.60
CA ARG A 485 -5.33 0.36 34.90
C ARG A 485 -4.53 0.69 33.64
N ASP A 486 -4.42 -0.26 32.71
CA ASP A 486 -3.43 -0.17 31.62
C ASP A 486 -4.04 0.29 30.29
N ILE A 487 -5.38 0.27 30.16
CA ILE A 487 -6.07 0.73 28.95
C ILE A 487 -6.90 1.97 29.26
N LEU A 488 -7.95 1.85 30.08
CA LEU A 488 -8.93 2.92 30.27
C LEU A 488 -8.33 4.17 30.94
N ALA A 489 -7.40 4.02 31.89
CA ALA A 489 -6.71 5.15 32.51
C ALA A 489 -5.85 5.98 31.52
N HIS A 490 -5.50 5.40 30.37
CA HIS A 490 -4.60 5.99 29.38
C HIS A 490 -5.32 6.45 28.10
N MET A 491 -6.65 6.51 28.14
CA MET A 491 -7.50 7.10 27.08
C MET A 491 -8.20 8.37 27.59
N ASP A 492 -8.66 9.22 26.67
CA ASP A 492 -9.50 10.38 27.02
C ASP A 492 -11.01 10.09 26.90
N PHE A 493 -11.37 8.94 26.34
CA PHE A 493 -12.73 8.45 26.20
C PHE A 493 -12.81 6.98 26.59
N LYS A 494 -14.03 6.49 26.87
CA LYS A 494 -14.27 5.07 27.14
C LYS A 494 -14.68 4.36 25.85
N PRO A 495 -13.94 3.33 25.39
CA PRO A 495 -14.36 2.47 24.29
C PRO A 495 -15.51 1.56 24.75
N ILE A 496 -16.11 0.86 23.79
CA ILE A 496 -17.06 -0.22 24.07
C ILE A 496 -16.26 -1.40 24.61
N VAL A 497 -16.66 -1.89 25.79
CA VAL A 497 -16.05 -3.05 26.45
C VAL A 497 -17.19 -4.00 26.82
N GLU A 498 -17.37 -5.04 26.02
CA GLU A 498 -18.36 -6.10 26.29
C GLU A 498 -17.64 -7.35 26.80
N HIS A 499 -17.01 -8.10 25.89
CA HIS A 499 -16.32 -9.35 26.20
C HIS A 499 -15.01 -9.47 25.40
N PRO A 500 -13.99 -8.65 25.68
CA PRO A 500 -12.72 -8.74 24.97
C PRO A 500 -12.03 -10.08 25.23
N GLU A 501 -11.52 -10.70 24.17
CA GLU A 501 -10.76 -11.94 24.27
C GLU A 501 -9.30 -11.67 24.67
N LEU A 502 -8.59 -12.72 25.08
CA LEU A 502 -7.14 -12.62 25.22
C LEU A 502 -6.50 -12.71 23.83
N MET A 503 -5.52 -11.83 23.57
CA MET A 503 -4.69 -11.93 22.36
C MET A 503 -4.02 -13.31 22.29
N ASP A 504 -3.84 -13.84 21.07
CA ASP A 504 -3.25 -15.17 20.86
C ASP A 504 -1.89 -15.28 21.56
N LYS A 505 -1.76 -16.28 22.45
CA LYS A 505 -0.57 -16.54 23.25
C LYS A 505 0.71 -16.68 22.41
N ARG A 506 0.61 -17.14 21.15
CA ARG A 506 1.75 -17.34 20.25
C ARG A 506 2.47 -16.02 19.93
N ILE A 507 1.75 -14.89 20.00
CA ILE A 507 2.30 -13.55 19.77
C ILE A 507 3.44 -13.25 20.76
N PHE A 508 3.32 -13.74 22.01
CA PHE A 508 4.17 -13.40 23.15
C PHE A 508 5.25 -14.44 23.47
N ILE A 509 5.47 -15.41 22.59
CA ILE A 509 6.48 -16.47 22.74
C ILE A 509 7.51 -16.31 21.61
N ASP A 510 8.82 -16.29 21.90
CA ASP A 510 9.87 -16.05 20.88
C ASP A 510 10.16 -17.27 19.98
N GLU A 511 9.10 -17.91 19.49
CA GLU A 511 9.10 -18.99 18.53
C GLU A 511 8.20 -18.62 17.35
N PRO A 512 8.34 -19.29 16.18
CA PRO A 512 7.41 -19.10 15.06
C PRO A 512 5.96 -19.40 15.48
N MET A 513 5.02 -18.56 15.07
CA MET A 513 3.60 -18.68 15.39
C MET A 513 2.92 -19.76 14.54
N GLY A 514 3.50 -20.12 13.39
CA GLY A 514 2.92 -21.05 12.44
C GLY A 514 1.83 -20.41 11.58
N LEU A 515 1.90 -19.10 11.34
CA LEU A 515 0.86 -18.36 10.60
C LEU A 515 0.63 -18.89 9.20
N LEU A 516 1.65 -19.48 8.56
CA LEU A 516 1.48 -20.09 7.25
C LEU A 516 0.50 -21.26 7.28
N ALA A 517 0.45 -22.02 8.39
CA ALA A 517 -0.53 -23.09 8.55
C ALA A 517 -1.94 -22.48 8.64
N ASP A 518 -2.12 -21.39 9.38
CA ASP A 518 -3.39 -20.66 9.49
C ASP A 518 -3.80 -20.07 8.13
N LEU A 519 -2.85 -19.52 7.37
CA LEU A 519 -3.05 -18.91 6.05
C LEU A 519 -3.43 -19.94 4.97
N ILE A 520 -2.77 -21.09 4.93
CA ILE A 520 -3.01 -22.17 3.95
C ILE A 520 -4.22 -23.02 4.37
N ASN A 521 -4.53 -23.07 5.66
CA ASN A 521 -5.71 -23.70 6.21
C ASN A 521 -6.75 -22.65 6.62
N LEU A 522 -7.42 -21.99 5.64
CA LEU A 522 -8.81 -21.55 5.85
C LEU A 522 -9.50 -22.64 6.69
N ASN A 523 -10.13 -22.27 7.81
CA ASN A 523 -10.91 -23.23 8.59
C ASN A 523 -11.77 -24.01 7.62
N MET A 524 -11.74 -25.34 7.71
CA MET A 524 -12.40 -26.17 6.72
C MET A 524 -13.89 -25.79 6.59
N SER A 525 -14.52 -25.38 7.69
CA SER A 525 -15.88 -24.84 7.74
C SER A 525 -16.10 -23.64 6.82
N ASP A 526 -15.14 -22.74 6.72
CA ASP A 526 -15.25 -21.48 5.97
C ASP A 526 -15.07 -21.72 4.46
N ARG A 527 -14.57 -22.91 4.10
CA ARG A 527 -14.53 -23.39 2.71
C ARG A 527 -15.87 -23.92 2.24
N VAL A 528 -16.89 -24.03 3.10
CA VAL A 528 -18.18 -24.62 2.73
C VAL A 528 -19.31 -23.62 2.98
N THR A 529 -20.03 -23.26 1.92
CA THR A 529 -21.20 -22.36 2.01
C THR A 529 -22.40 -22.99 1.33
N TYR A 530 -23.59 -22.75 1.88
CA TYR A 530 -24.84 -23.27 1.33
C TYR A 530 -25.69 -22.14 0.77
N ASP A 531 -26.10 -22.28 -0.49
CA ASP A 531 -27.08 -21.44 -1.17
C ASP A 531 -28.44 -22.15 -1.10
N ALA A 532 -29.33 -21.60 -0.28
CA ALA A 532 -30.66 -22.15 -0.05
C ALA A 532 -31.60 -22.00 -1.25
N ASP A 533 -31.44 -20.93 -2.04
CA ASP A 533 -32.31 -20.61 -3.17
C ASP A 533 -32.08 -21.60 -4.32
N ARG A 534 -30.82 -21.99 -4.53
CA ARG A 534 -30.43 -22.91 -5.61
C ARG A 534 -30.22 -24.36 -5.14
N ASN A 535 -30.29 -24.60 -3.83
CA ASN A 535 -29.97 -25.88 -3.19
C ASN A 535 -28.54 -26.37 -3.53
N ILE A 536 -27.56 -25.48 -3.46
CA ILE A 536 -26.16 -25.74 -3.82
C ILE A 536 -25.25 -25.58 -2.60
N LEU A 537 -24.42 -26.59 -2.35
CA LEU A 537 -23.30 -26.55 -1.43
C LEU A 537 -22.01 -26.21 -2.18
N PHE A 538 -21.52 -24.98 -2.00
CA PHE A 538 -20.26 -24.52 -2.55
C PHE A 538 -19.10 -24.94 -1.66
N VAL A 539 -18.11 -25.61 -2.24
CA VAL A 539 -16.92 -26.09 -1.55
C VAL A 539 -15.68 -25.47 -2.19
N ASN A 540 -15.01 -24.56 -1.48
CA ASN A 540 -13.82 -23.87 -1.97
C ASN A 540 -12.52 -24.54 -1.51
N LEU A 541 -11.97 -25.45 -2.33
CA LEU A 541 -10.67 -26.07 -2.08
C LEU A 541 -9.52 -25.31 -2.73
N GLU A 542 -9.72 -24.04 -3.10
CA GLU A 542 -8.67 -23.23 -3.70
C GLU A 542 -7.44 -23.15 -2.78
N GLY A 543 -6.27 -23.43 -3.35
CA GLY A 543 -4.98 -23.46 -2.67
C GLY A 543 -4.85 -24.52 -1.57
N TRP A 544 -5.87 -25.36 -1.34
CA TRP A 544 -5.87 -26.36 -0.28
C TRP A 544 -4.93 -27.53 -0.62
N HIS A 545 -4.19 -28.02 0.38
CA HIS A 545 -3.22 -29.10 0.20
C HIS A 545 -3.46 -30.26 1.17
N ALA A 546 -3.93 -31.39 0.65
CA ALA A 546 -4.04 -32.65 1.39
C ALA A 546 -2.70 -33.39 1.39
N ARG A 547 -2.08 -33.51 2.58
CA ARG A 547 -0.76 -34.12 2.79
C ARG A 547 -0.84 -35.44 3.54
N THR A 548 -1.87 -35.60 4.36
CA THR A 548 -2.12 -36.75 5.22
C THR A 548 -3.57 -37.21 5.10
N LYS A 549 -3.86 -38.45 5.50
CA LYS A 549 -5.23 -38.98 5.55
C LYS A 549 -6.15 -38.13 6.44
N LYS A 550 -5.60 -37.59 7.54
CA LYS A 550 -6.33 -36.68 8.44
C LYS A 550 -6.90 -35.46 7.71
N ASP A 551 -6.17 -34.90 6.74
CA ASP A 551 -6.65 -33.75 5.98
C ASP A 551 -7.93 -34.10 5.17
N ILE A 552 -8.00 -35.31 4.63
CA ILE A 552 -9.19 -35.83 3.93
C ILE A 552 -10.34 -36.08 4.93
N ASP A 553 -10.03 -36.64 6.10
CA ASP A 553 -11.02 -36.89 7.15
C ASP A 553 -11.62 -35.59 7.70
N ASP A 554 -10.81 -34.54 7.87
CA ASP A 554 -11.25 -33.22 8.32
C ASP A 554 -12.14 -32.53 7.28
N LEU A 555 -11.81 -32.67 5.98
CA LEU A 555 -12.68 -32.23 4.88
C LEU A 555 -14.01 -33.00 4.90
N ARG A 556 -13.95 -34.33 5.02
CA ARG A 556 -15.14 -35.18 5.07
C ARG A 556 -16.07 -34.78 6.20
N LYS A 557 -15.53 -34.63 7.42
CA LYS A 557 -16.28 -34.23 8.60
C LYS A 557 -17.00 -32.90 8.38
N THR A 558 -16.30 -31.92 7.82
CA THR A 558 -16.87 -30.61 7.54
C THR A 558 -18.00 -30.67 6.52
N LEU A 559 -17.83 -31.43 5.44
CA LEU A 559 -18.87 -31.58 4.42
C LEU A 559 -20.11 -32.30 4.98
N ILE A 560 -19.93 -33.27 5.86
CA ILE A 560 -21.03 -33.94 6.58
C ILE A 560 -21.77 -32.93 7.46
N GLU A 561 -21.06 -32.22 8.34
CA GLU A 561 -21.67 -31.25 9.25
C GLU A 561 -22.43 -30.15 8.49
N ALA A 562 -21.88 -29.67 7.38
CA ALA A 562 -22.56 -28.70 6.52
C ALA A 562 -23.82 -29.29 5.87
N SER A 563 -23.76 -30.53 5.38
CA SER A 563 -24.89 -31.19 4.73
C SER A 563 -25.99 -31.56 5.72
N GLU A 564 -25.64 -31.99 6.94
CA GLU A 564 -26.58 -32.28 8.02
C GLU A 564 -27.33 -31.02 8.48
N LYS A 565 -26.64 -29.87 8.56
CA LYS A 565 -27.28 -28.58 8.84
C LYS A 565 -28.33 -28.18 7.81
N VAL A 566 -28.16 -28.58 6.54
CA VAL A 566 -29.14 -28.32 5.48
C VAL A 566 -30.37 -29.24 5.61
N GLY A 567 -30.20 -30.45 6.16
CA GLY A 567 -31.29 -31.38 6.44
C GLY A 567 -31.91 -32.06 5.21
N LYS A 568 -31.34 -31.88 4.01
CA LYS A 568 -31.75 -32.53 2.75
C LYS A 568 -30.54 -32.72 1.84
N ARG A 569 -30.68 -33.56 0.80
CA ARG A 569 -29.61 -33.74 -0.20
C ARG A 569 -29.48 -32.49 -1.09
N VAL A 570 -28.24 -32.17 -1.46
CA VAL A 570 -27.86 -30.91 -2.13
C VAL A 570 -27.07 -31.16 -3.41
N ASN A 571 -27.10 -30.22 -4.35
CA ASN A 571 -26.09 -30.19 -5.40
C ASN A 571 -24.77 -29.65 -4.83
N SER A 572 -23.62 -30.05 -5.36
CA SER A 572 -22.32 -29.54 -4.92
C SER A 572 -21.53 -28.94 -6.08
N VAL A 573 -20.90 -27.78 -5.84
CA VAL A 573 -19.95 -27.14 -6.74
C VAL A 573 -18.61 -27.02 -6.02
N VAL A 574 -17.57 -27.65 -6.54
CA VAL A 574 -16.24 -27.67 -5.91
C VAL A 574 -15.22 -26.86 -6.73
N ASN A 575 -14.58 -25.89 -6.08
CA ASN A 575 -13.43 -25.15 -6.63
C ASN A 575 -12.13 -25.91 -6.33
N HIS A 576 -11.35 -26.23 -7.35
CA HIS A 576 -10.07 -26.92 -7.23
C HIS A 576 -8.87 -26.09 -7.72
N ASP A 577 -9.01 -24.78 -7.85
CA ASP A 577 -7.92 -23.90 -8.29
C ASP A 577 -6.72 -23.95 -7.35
N GLY A 578 -5.53 -24.18 -7.90
CA GLY A 578 -4.29 -24.24 -7.10
C GLY A 578 -4.23 -25.34 -6.04
N TRP A 579 -5.23 -26.22 -5.93
CA TRP A 579 -5.25 -27.28 -4.93
C TRP A 579 -4.16 -28.32 -5.20
N LYS A 580 -3.75 -29.06 -4.17
CA LYS A 580 -2.77 -30.15 -4.27
C LYS A 580 -3.21 -31.33 -3.40
N ILE A 581 -3.01 -32.55 -3.89
CA ILE A 581 -3.21 -33.77 -3.12
C ILE A 581 -2.02 -34.70 -3.35
N ASN A 582 -1.48 -35.26 -2.26
CA ASN A 582 -0.44 -36.27 -2.34
C ASN A 582 -0.99 -37.51 -3.09
N GLU A 583 -0.20 -38.09 -4.00
CA GLU A 583 -0.70 -39.17 -4.86
C GLU A 583 -1.16 -40.40 -4.07
N ALA A 584 -0.56 -40.66 -2.91
CA ALA A 584 -0.98 -41.74 -2.01
C ALA A 584 -2.39 -41.56 -1.40
N LEU A 585 -2.99 -40.37 -1.50
CA LEU A 585 -4.29 -40.02 -0.91
C LEU A 585 -5.43 -39.93 -1.93
N TYR A 586 -5.18 -40.18 -3.21
CA TYR A 586 -6.24 -40.15 -4.23
C TYR A 586 -7.36 -41.14 -3.92
N ASP A 587 -7.01 -42.29 -3.35
CA ASP A 587 -7.96 -43.34 -3.01
C ASP A 587 -8.85 -42.92 -1.84
N ASP A 588 -8.27 -42.36 -0.77
CA ASP A 588 -9.02 -41.82 0.37
C ASP A 588 -9.95 -40.67 -0.06
N TYR A 589 -9.48 -39.77 -0.92
CA TYR A 589 -10.32 -38.68 -1.44
C TYR A 589 -11.47 -39.19 -2.30
N ALA A 590 -11.23 -40.19 -3.15
CA ALA A 590 -12.29 -40.79 -3.97
C ALA A 590 -13.34 -41.50 -3.12
N GLU A 591 -12.94 -42.22 -2.06
CA GLU A 591 -13.86 -42.85 -1.10
C GLU A 591 -14.71 -41.81 -0.36
N MET A 592 -14.11 -40.70 0.06
CA MET A 592 -14.86 -39.58 0.64
C MET A 592 -15.92 -39.07 -0.35
N ILE A 593 -15.56 -38.84 -1.61
CA ILE A 593 -16.50 -38.35 -2.62
C ILE A 593 -17.64 -39.33 -2.87
N ASP A 594 -17.36 -40.63 -2.95
CA ASP A 594 -18.39 -41.67 -3.10
C ASP A 594 -19.37 -41.67 -1.92
N TYR A 595 -18.83 -41.61 -0.69
CA TYR A 595 -19.65 -41.49 0.52
C TYR A 595 -20.55 -40.24 0.49
N MET A 596 -19.99 -39.08 0.14
CA MET A 596 -20.78 -37.85 0.02
C MET A 596 -21.86 -37.98 -1.06
N SER A 597 -21.56 -38.63 -2.18
CA SER A 597 -22.50 -38.87 -3.28
C SER A 597 -23.66 -39.78 -2.88
N GLN A 598 -23.41 -40.80 -2.07
CA GLN A 598 -24.44 -41.75 -1.65
C GLN A 598 -25.37 -41.16 -0.58
N HIS A 599 -24.84 -40.34 0.33
CA HIS A 599 -25.56 -39.91 1.51
C HIS A 599 -26.08 -38.46 1.46
N TYR A 600 -25.38 -37.54 0.78
CA TYR A 600 -25.61 -36.11 0.93
C TYR A 600 -25.75 -35.33 -0.38
N TYR A 601 -25.09 -35.75 -1.46
CA TYR A 601 -25.12 -35.04 -2.74
C TYR A 601 -26.12 -35.62 -3.73
N LEU A 602 -26.84 -34.77 -4.46
CA LEU A 602 -27.65 -35.14 -5.63
C LEU A 602 -26.75 -35.27 -6.86
N THR A 603 -26.06 -34.17 -7.20
CA THR A 603 -25.06 -34.09 -8.27
C THR A 603 -23.89 -33.22 -7.83
N THR A 604 -22.68 -33.55 -8.29
CA THR A 604 -21.46 -32.78 -8.00
C THR A 604 -20.79 -32.31 -9.28
N THR A 605 -20.52 -31.02 -9.38
CA THR A 605 -19.70 -30.42 -10.44
C THR A 605 -18.42 -29.83 -9.86
N ARG A 606 -17.38 -29.77 -10.69
CA ARG A 606 -16.03 -29.35 -10.28
C ARG A 606 -15.47 -28.39 -11.31
N TYR A 607 -14.71 -27.39 -10.88
CA TYR A 607 -13.95 -26.56 -11.79
C TYR A 607 -12.50 -26.37 -11.34
N ALA A 608 -11.60 -26.29 -12.31
CA ALA A 608 -10.20 -25.97 -12.11
C ALA A 608 -9.67 -25.30 -13.38
N THR A 609 -8.93 -24.22 -13.25
CA THR A 609 -8.25 -23.48 -14.33
C THR A 609 -7.05 -24.24 -14.90
N SER A 610 -6.41 -25.12 -14.12
CA SER A 610 -5.31 -25.98 -14.58
C SER A 610 -5.79 -27.16 -15.43
N ALA A 611 -5.37 -27.20 -16.70
CA ALA A 611 -5.68 -28.29 -17.62
C ALA A 611 -5.17 -29.66 -17.14
N PHE A 612 -4.01 -29.70 -16.47
CA PHE A 612 -3.42 -30.93 -15.92
C PHE A 612 -4.24 -31.48 -14.75
N ALA A 613 -4.69 -30.61 -13.85
CA ALA A 613 -5.55 -30.99 -12.73
C ALA A 613 -6.89 -31.57 -13.23
N ARG A 614 -7.51 -30.92 -14.23
CA ARG A 614 -8.75 -31.42 -14.85
C ARG A 614 -8.58 -32.82 -15.45
N LEU A 615 -7.46 -33.09 -16.13
CA LEU A 615 -7.19 -34.38 -16.79
C LEU A 615 -7.03 -35.51 -15.76
N LYS A 616 -6.21 -35.31 -14.72
CA LYS A 616 -6.00 -36.29 -13.64
C LYS A 616 -7.28 -36.59 -12.86
N MET A 617 -8.11 -35.58 -12.58
CA MET A 617 -9.39 -35.78 -11.89
C MET A 617 -10.36 -36.60 -12.74
N LYS A 618 -10.50 -36.27 -14.03
CA LYS A 618 -11.34 -37.04 -14.95
C LYS A 618 -10.91 -38.51 -14.98
N GLU A 619 -9.62 -38.76 -15.02
CA GLU A 619 -9.07 -40.12 -15.01
C GLU A 619 -9.36 -40.85 -13.68
N ALA A 620 -9.08 -40.22 -12.54
CA ALA A 620 -9.26 -40.82 -11.21
C ALA A 620 -10.74 -41.14 -10.90
N LEU A 621 -11.65 -40.22 -11.22
CA LEU A 621 -13.10 -40.40 -11.01
C LEU A 621 -13.68 -41.46 -11.96
N SER A 622 -13.30 -41.43 -13.23
CA SER A 622 -13.82 -42.37 -14.23
C SER A 622 -13.35 -43.80 -13.98
N LYS A 623 -12.11 -44.01 -13.48
CA LYS A 623 -11.60 -45.34 -13.09
C LYS A 623 -12.44 -46.02 -12.00
N ARG A 624 -13.23 -45.25 -11.25
CA ARG A 624 -14.06 -45.73 -10.14
C ARG A 624 -15.56 -45.63 -10.41
N GLY A 625 -15.96 -45.44 -11.68
CA GLY A 625 -17.37 -45.42 -12.09
C GLY A 625 -18.15 -44.16 -11.71
N LEU A 626 -17.47 -43.10 -11.24
CA LEU A 626 -18.09 -41.82 -10.88
C LEU A 626 -18.16 -40.90 -12.11
N GLN A 627 -19.27 -40.15 -12.25
CA GLN A 627 -19.37 -39.15 -13.31
C GLN A 627 -18.50 -37.92 -12.98
N PRO A 628 -17.51 -37.56 -13.82
CA PRO A 628 -16.48 -36.62 -13.41
C PRO A 628 -16.93 -35.15 -13.38
N HIS A 629 -17.85 -34.74 -14.26
CA HIS A 629 -18.37 -33.36 -14.42
C HIS A 629 -17.36 -32.24 -14.07
N VAL A 630 -16.21 -32.23 -14.76
CA VAL A 630 -15.11 -31.27 -14.52
C VAL A 630 -15.05 -30.23 -15.64
N PHE A 631 -15.16 -28.95 -15.26
CA PHE A 631 -15.18 -27.78 -16.14
C PHE A 631 -13.96 -26.88 -15.93
N GLU A 632 -13.69 -26.00 -16.88
CA GLU A 632 -12.60 -25.02 -16.78
C GLU A 632 -13.00 -23.76 -15.98
N ARG A 633 -14.28 -23.40 -16.00
CA ARG A 633 -14.80 -22.18 -15.37
C ARG A 633 -16.01 -22.49 -14.50
N ARG A 634 -16.20 -21.66 -13.47
CA ARG A 634 -17.30 -21.77 -12.51
C ARG A 634 -18.66 -21.69 -13.19
N GLU A 635 -18.84 -20.76 -14.11
CA GLU A 635 -20.14 -20.50 -14.77
C GLU A 635 -20.62 -21.73 -15.55
N ALA A 636 -19.69 -22.48 -16.16
CA ALA A 636 -20.01 -23.71 -16.88
C ALA A 636 -20.43 -24.85 -15.94
N ALA A 637 -19.80 -24.94 -14.76
CA ALA A 637 -20.16 -25.91 -13.73
C ALA A 637 -21.55 -25.63 -13.15
N GLU A 638 -21.86 -24.37 -12.87
CA GLU A 638 -23.19 -23.96 -12.39
C GLU A 638 -24.29 -24.17 -13.44
N THR A 639 -24.02 -23.79 -14.70
CA THR A 639 -24.99 -23.96 -15.81
C THR A 639 -25.36 -25.43 -16.00
N PHE A 640 -24.42 -26.36 -15.84
CA PHE A 640 -24.69 -27.80 -15.95
C PHE A 640 -25.71 -28.27 -14.90
N LEU A 641 -25.60 -27.81 -13.65
CA LEU A 641 -26.54 -28.16 -12.59
C LEU A 641 -27.95 -27.61 -12.83
N GLU A 642 -28.07 -26.41 -13.41
CA GLU A 642 -29.36 -25.83 -13.78
C GLU A 642 -30.08 -26.60 -14.90
N VAL A 643 -29.34 -27.25 -15.79
CA VAL A 643 -29.90 -28.08 -16.86
C VAL A 643 -30.37 -29.42 -16.29
N VAL A 644 -29.54 -30.08 -15.47
CA VAL A 644 -29.86 -31.39 -14.87
C VAL A 644 -31.07 -31.30 -13.93
N SER A 645 -31.13 -30.26 -13.09
CA SER A 645 -32.26 -30.05 -12.17
C SER A 645 -33.60 -29.85 -12.90
N LYS A 646 -33.60 -29.20 -14.06
CA LYS A 646 -34.81 -29.03 -14.91
C LYS A 646 -35.22 -30.29 -15.66
N GLU A 647 -34.30 -31.23 -15.87
CA GLU A 647 -34.59 -32.53 -16.49
C GLU A 647 -35.15 -33.53 -15.47
N GLU A 648 -34.66 -33.50 -14.23
CA GLU A 648 -35.17 -34.33 -13.13
C GLU A 648 -36.60 -33.95 -12.70
N GLU A 649 -36.99 -32.67 -12.76
CA GLU A 649 -38.40 -32.23 -12.55
C GLU A 649 -39.38 -32.71 -13.64
N LYS A 650 -38.88 -33.22 -14.78
CA LYS A 650 -39.70 -33.68 -15.92
C LYS A 650 -39.80 -35.21 -16.05
N ALA A 651 -39.15 -35.98 -15.18
CA ALA A 651 -39.26 -37.44 -15.19
C ALA A 651 -40.54 -37.89 -14.47
N PRO A 652 -41.44 -38.70 -15.09
CA PRO A 652 -42.60 -39.23 -14.39
C PRO A 652 -42.16 -40.27 -13.34
N ALA A 653 -42.84 -40.24 -12.19
CA ALA A 653 -42.60 -41.10 -11.03
C ALA A 653 -42.66 -42.61 -11.32
#